data_AF-A0A1Q7GV76-F1
#
_entry.id   AF-A0A1Q7GV76-F1
#
_cell.length_a   1.000
_cell.length_b   1.000
_cell.length_c   1.000
_cell.angle_alpha   90.00
_cell.angle_beta   90.00
_cell.angle_gamma   90.00
#
_symmetry.space_group_name_H-M   'P 1'
#
loop_
_entity.id
_entity.type
_entity.pdbx_description
1 polymer ?
#
loop_
_entity_poly.entity_id
_entity_poly.type
_entity_poly.pdbx_seq_one_letter_code
_entity_poly.pdbx_strand_id
1 'polypeptide(L)'
;MAVTYTPAAERDRRRERRRAIRVGRADVVLLAVSSVAALAIGLAYSGRLRAFELSERERARTSVQIVNLNTVAAPTDVEPLMGLLFANAADQRVAARELFQFLIAGGDNRRALPNVGAILRARRTTETRPLFTSADLATLKPFAVVRTRGEFRRQVLLFGALYILAFQAVGLVWHLRGVEGDRLLLAAAHLLTAIGFAILLSRSDPLRDIPLFVRYTEGILIGLSLLTALSLVDFRTTGFLELSYIPLIGALFLCVLVILFGYGPGTSNAKVNLGPLQPIEAIRLLLACFLSGYFARRWEVLRVARGTAIRTLQLPRWMNVPRGEYVLPVLVGVATALLFFFLQRDLGPALFLTCVFLAVYAVARGRIGMAVIGFALLVSGFYVGYRLNVSHTLAERVRMWQSPWDNAVPGGDQVAHAVWALATGGPFGSGLGLGDVQYLPAGHTDLILAAVGEELGAVGLIGVALAYGALTWRGFRIARAAPNDYGFFLATALALFLIIPVLIMAGGVLGVIPLTGVVTPFLSYGGSAMAANFAALGMLSSIHADRRAAGDFQPFRAPMRWLGGALAVCTLPLMVMLIDVQVVHADDYLVKPHLGVQADGGRRYEYNPRVLDVVRRMPRGTVYDRQGFPLATDDSAAVERSRSAYQKLGVPIAESCPNPTERCYPLGGRAFHLLGDVRTRVNWTATNTSYAERDAEDTLRGFDDHAVPIEVRDASGRTTVTTRRNYRELVPLVRHRREPTHPAVVAFGRRTRDLHLTIDAALQLRVASILANYAGKSGGRAAAVVIDPDSGALLASASYPWPTSPSSADSLLDRARYGLYPPGSTFKLVTASAALRQDPDLCKTRFTCVRLPDGRVGANIQGWNRPIRDDVLDTHPHGTIDMHDALVHSCNAYFARLAVKLGAEPLVDAGKRLGISLTPSASASRRVRDTLPQVGYGQADVVATPLRMARVAAAVASDGVLRETYWKDTSSPPSNADRFLQPDAARLLSAYMRDVVVSGTGRSLRHHPWRIAGKTGTAEISGHPSHAWFVGFAPYGSATRRIAFAIILEHAGYGGASAAPVAGEIVSAAALAGLIQ
;
A
#
# COMPACT_ATOMS: atom_id res chain seq x y z
N MET A 1 -16.36 -29.54 -87.22
CA MET A 1 -16.24 -29.84 -85.77
C MET A 1 -14.85 -29.41 -85.31
N ALA A 2 -14.73 -28.27 -84.64
CA ALA A 2 -13.46 -27.84 -84.03
C ALA A 2 -13.53 -28.15 -82.52
N VAL A 3 -12.88 -29.24 -82.11
CA VAL A 3 -12.78 -29.64 -80.70
C VAL A 3 -11.73 -28.74 -80.05
N THR A 4 -12.17 -27.74 -79.30
CA THR A 4 -11.28 -26.91 -78.48
C THR A 4 -10.75 -27.72 -77.30
N TYR A 5 -9.50 -28.19 -77.43
CA TYR A 5 -8.75 -28.81 -76.35
C TYR A 5 -8.47 -27.76 -75.27
N THR A 6 -9.22 -27.83 -74.16
CA THR A 6 -8.86 -27.15 -72.92
C THR A 6 -7.75 -27.96 -72.25
N PRO A 7 -6.55 -27.40 -72.03
CA PRO A 7 -5.44 -28.12 -71.38
C PRO A 7 -5.88 -28.66 -70.02
N ALA A 8 -5.40 -29.86 -69.65
CA ALA A 8 -5.72 -30.48 -68.36
C ALA A 8 -5.40 -29.56 -67.17
N ALA A 9 -4.31 -28.79 -67.25
CA ALA A 9 -3.92 -27.79 -66.28
C ALA A 9 -4.95 -26.65 -66.10
N GLU A 10 -5.70 -26.31 -67.15
CA GLU A 10 -6.73 -25.27 -67.12
C GLU A 10 -8.05 -25.80 -66.52
N ARG A 11 -8.37 -27.08 -66.77
CA ARG A 11 -9.48 -27.76 -66.10
C ARG A 11 -9.21 -27.98 -64.61
N ASP A 12 -7.98 -28.32 -64.24
CA ASP A 12 -7.57 -28.43 -62.84
C ASP A 12 -7.55 -27.07 -62.15
N ARG A 13 -7.02 -26.02 -62.80
CA ARG A 13 -7.15 -24.63 -62.27
C ARG A 13 -8.60 -24.20 -62.08
N ARG A 14 -9.51 -24.54 -63.02
CA ARG A 14 -10.96 -24.24 -62.89
C ARG A 14 -11.65 -25.10 -61.82
N ARG A 15 -11.28 -26.38 -61.67
CA ARG A 15 -11.77 -27.26 -60.60
C ARG A 15 -11.25 -26.86 -59.22
N GLU A 16 -10.00 -26.43 -59.11
CA GLU A 16 -9.42 -25.87 -57.89
C GLU A 16 -10.04 -24.52 -57.53
N ARG A 17 -10.25 -23.61 -58.50
CA ARG A 17 -11.02 -22.37 -58.29
C ARG A 17 -12.45 -22.66 -57.81
N ARG A 18 -13.12 -23.69 -58.33
CA ARG A 18 -14.45 -24.11 -57.85
C ARG A 18 -14.42 -24.80 -56.48
N ARG A 19 -13.34 -25.49 -56.11
CA ARG A 19 -13.12 -26.04 -54.74
C ARG A 19 -12.82 -24.93 -53.72
N ALA A 20 -12.14 -23.86 -54.11
CA ALA A 20 -11.85 -22.71 -53.25
C ALA A 20 -13.09 -21.92 -52.81
N ILE A 21 -14.24 -22.10 -53.47
CA ILE A 21 -15.50 -21.37 -53.18
C ILE A 21 -16.35 -22.07 -52.09
N ARG A 22 -15.99 -23.29 -51.62
CA ARG A 22 -16.74 -23.94 -50.54
C ARG A 22 -16.27 -23.47 -49.15
N VAL A 23 -17.21 -23.02 -48.33
CA VAL A 23 -17.01 -22.78 -46.88
C VAL A 23 -16.40 -24.04 -46.27
N GLY A 24 -15.18 -23.92 -45.78
CA GLY A 24 -14.40 -25.04 -45.26
C GLY A 24 -14.59 -25.21 -43.76
N ARG A 25 -14.21 -26.38 -43.21
CA ARG A 25 -14.16 -26.62 -41.75
C ARG A 25 -13.38 -25.54 -40.98
N ALA A 26 -12.41 -24.89 -41.64
CA ALA A 26 -11.60 -23.84 -41.05
C ALA A 26 -12.34 -22.47 -40.93
N ASP A 27 -13.37 -22.21 -41.75
CA ASP A 27 -14.25 -21.02 -41.58
C ASP A 27 -15.11 -21.17 -40.32
N VAL A 28 -15.57 -22.40 -40.07
CA VAL A 28 -16.34 -22.76 -38.88
C VAL A 28 -15.55 -22.50 -37.61
N VAL A 29 -14.23 -22.74 -37.60
CA VAL A 29 -13.37 -22.45 -36.45
C VAL A 29 -13.30 -20.96 -36.15
N LEU A 30 -13.14 -20.10 -37.18
CA LEU A 30 -13.09 -18.65 -36.98
C LEU A 30 -14.43 -18.09 -36.50
N LEU A 31 -15.55 -18.62 -37.02
CA LEU A 31 -16.90 -18.30 -36.54
C LEU A 31 -17.09 -18.74 -35.09
N ALA A 32 -16.69 -19.97 -34.74
CA ALA A 32 -16.78 -20.48 -33.37
C ALA A 32 -15.97 -19.63 -32.39
N VAL A 33 -14.74 -19.23 -32.75
CA VAL A 33 -13.94 -18.32 -31.91
C VAL A 33 -14.57 -16.93 -31.81
N SER A 34 -15.21 -16.44 -32.87
CA SER A 34 -15.95 -15.17 -32.82
C SER A 34 -17.16 -15.25 -31.88
N SER A 35 -17.85 -16.39 -31.82
CA SER A 35 -18.91 -16.64 -30.84
C SER A 35 -18.37 -16.68 -29.41
N VAL A 36 -17.23 -17.33 -29.19
CA VAL A 36 -16.54 -17.34 -27.89
C VAL A 36 -16.09 -15.94 -27.49
N ALA A 37 -15.56 -15.15 -28.42
CA ALA A 37 -15.15 -13.78 -28.19
C ALA A 37 -16.35 -12.88 -27.83
N ALA A 38 -17.46 -13.00 -28.55
CA ALA A 38 -18.70 -12.30 -28.23
C ALA A 38 -19.21 -12.66 -26.84
N LEU A 39 -19.17 -13.94 -26.48
CA LEU A 39 -19.54 -14.42 -25.15
C LEU A 39 -18.62 -13.84 -24.07
N ALA A 40 -17.29 -13.86 -24.27
CA ALA A 40 -16.33 -13.31 -23.31
C ALA A 40 -16.53 -11.80 -23.11
N ILE A 41 -16.74 -11.03 -24.18
CA ILE A 41 -17.05 -9.60 -24.11
C ILE A 41 -18.38 -9.36 -23.39
N GLY A 42 -19.41 -10.15 -23.70
CA GLY A 42 -20.71 -10.08 -23.03
C GLY A 42 -20.63 -10.39 -21.54
N LEU A 43 -19.88 -11.43 -21.16
CA LEU A 43 -19.63 -11.78 -19.76
C LEU A 43 -18.88 -10.67 -19.03
N ALA A 44 -17.79 -10.15 -19.61
CA ALA A 44 -17.03 -9.04 -19.01
C ALA A 44 -17.88 -7.77 -18.84
N TYR A 45 -18.71 -7.44 -19.84
CA TYR A 45 -19.67 -6.33 -19.75
C TYR A 45 -20.69 -6.55 -18.62
N SER A 46 -21.26 -7.76 -18.54
CA SER A 46 -22.25 -8.11 -17.51
C SER A 46 -21.65 -8.11 -16.10
N GLY A 47 -20.43 -8.61 -15.94
CA GLY A 47 -19.68 -8.59 -14.68
C GLY A 47 -19.41 -7.16 -14.23
N ARG A 48 -18.99 -6.30 -15.17
CA ARG A 48 -18.75 -4.88 -14.87
C ARG A 48 -20.04 -4.14 -14.48
N LEU A 49 -21.17 -4.43 -15.13
CA LEU A 49 -22.46 -3.87 -14.73
C LEU A 49 -22.87 -4.30 -13.33
N ARG A 50 -22.74 -5.60 -12.99
CA ARG A 50 -23.00 -6.10 -11.63
C ARG A 50 -22.12 -5.43 -10.58
N ALA A 51 -20.84 -5.23 -10.88
CA ALA A 51 -19.92 -4.53 -10.00
C ALA A 51 -20.36 -3.06 -9.74
N PHE A 52 -20.92 -2.39 -10.76
CA PHE A 52 -21.50 -1.06 -10.60
C PHE A 52 -22.75 -1.05 -9.73
N GLU A 53 -23.69 -1.96 -9.98
CA GLU A 53 -24.93 -2.04 -9.20
C GLU A 53 -24.67 -2.27 -7.72
N LEU A 54 -23.72 -3.16 -7.39
CA LEU A 54 -23.30 -3.39 -6.01
C LEU A 54 -22.72 -2.12 -5.38
N SER A 55 -21.84 -1.42 -6.10
CA SER A 55 -21.21 -0.20 -5.56
C SER A 55 -22.18 0.97 -5.47
N GLU A 56 -23.17 1.08 -6.34
CA GLU A 56 -24.23 2.10 -6.22
C GLU A 56 -25.22 1.80 -5.10
N ARG A 57 -25.59 0.53 -4.86
CA ARG A 57 -26.43 0.17 -3.70
C ARG A 57 -25.77 0.53 -2.37
N GLU A 58 -24.46 0.34 -2.26
CA GLU A 58 -23.68 0.78 -1.10
C GLU A 58 -23.71 2.32 -0.95
N ARG A 59 -23.69 3.06 -2.07
CA ARG A 59 -23.66 4.54 -2.11
C ARG A 59 -25.03 5.22 -2.07
N ALA A 60 -26.12 4.52 -2.37
CA ALA A 60 -27.47 5.05 -2.19
C ALA A 60 -27.79 5.38 -0.71
N ARG A 61 -26.92 4.96 0.21
CA ARG A 61 -26.92 5.35 1.62
C ARG A 61 -26.37 6.76 1.86
N THR A 62 -25.63 7.34 0.91
CA THR A 62 -25.15 8.72 0.95
C THR A 62 -26.12 9.64 0.19
N SER A 63 -26.42 10.81 0.75
CA SER A 63 -27.38 11.78 0.18
C SER A 63 -26.88 12.55 -1.06
N VAL A 64 -25.65 12.31 -1.50
CA VAL A 64 -24.99 13.07 -2.58
C VAL A 64 -25.25 12.43 -3.94
N GLN A 65 -25.89 13.18 -4.84
CA GLN A 65 -26.20 12.73 -6.20
C GLN A 65 -24.94 12.65 -7.08
N ILE A 66 -24.93 11.69 -8.00
CA ILE A 66 -23.85 11.53 -8.99
C ILE A 66 -24.02 12.57 -10.10
N VAL A 67 -23.00 13.38 -10.35
CA VAL A 67 -23.01 14.43 -11.37
C VAL A 67 -22.19 14.02 -12.59
N ASN A 68 -22.76 14.19 -13.79
CA ASN A 68 -22.03 14.00 -15.04
C ASN A 68 -21.39 15.32 -15.49
N LEU A 69 -20.06 15.41 -15.37
CA LEU A 69 -19.28 16.62 -15.65
C LEU A 69 -19.37 17.09 -17.11
N ASN A 70 -19.70 16.20 -18.05
CA ASN A 70 -19.85 16.57 -19.47
C ASN A 70 -21.23 17.14 -19.81
N THR A 71 -22.22 17.00 -18.92
CA THR A 71 -23.60 17.48 -19.15
C THR A 71 -23.99 18.64 -18.23
N VAL A 72 -23.09 19.10 -17.37
CA VAL A 72 -23.30 20.26 -16.48
C VAL A 72 -23.71 21.48 -17.32
N ALA A 73 -24.79 22.15 -16.92
CA ALA A 73 -25.33 23.32 -17.61
C ALA A 73 -25.14 24.62 -16.81
N ALA A 74 -25.08 24.52 -15.48
CA ALA A 74 -24.87 25.65 -14.59
C ALA A 74 -23.88 25.32 -13.46
N PRO A 75 -23.22 26.33 -12.84
CA PRO A 75 -22.41 26.12 -11.63
C PRO A 75 -23.16 25.41 -10.50
N THR A 76 -24.48 25.62 -10.41
CA THR A 76 -25.36 25.00 -9.40
C THR A 76 -25.39 23.47 -9.49
N ASP A 77 -25.15 22.88 -10.67
CA ASP A 77 -25.21 21.43 -10.84
C ASP A 77 -23.99 20.71 -10.22
N VAL A 78 -22.87 21.44 -10.03
CA VAL A 78 -21.65 20.92 -9.40
C VAL A 78 -21.46 21.44 -7.96
N GLU A 79 -22.30 22.36 -7.50
CA GLU A 79 -22.28 22.89 -6.12
C GLU A 79 -22.44 21.78 -5.06
N PRO A 80 -23.35 20.78 -5.21
CA PRO A 80 -23.44 19.67 -4.27
C PRO A 80 -22.15 18.84 -4.16
N LEU A 81 -21.38 18.73 -5.24
CA LEU A 81 -20.07 18.06 -5.20
C LEU A 81 -19.06 18.85 -4.37
N MET A 82 -19.12 20.18 -4.41
CA MET A 82 -18.21 21.03 -3.64
C MET A 82 -18.48 20.94 -2.14
N GLY A 83 -19.71 20.60 -1.74
CA GLY A 83 -20.06 20.31 -0.35
C GLY A 83 -19.29 19.14 0.27
N LEU A 84 -18.67 18.27 -0.55
CA LEU A 84 -17.78 17.20 -0.07
C LEU A 84 -16.40 17.70 0.37
N LEU A 85 -15.98 18.87 -0.10
CA LEU A 85 -14.64 19.41 0.14
C LEU A 85 -14.67 20.66 1.02
N PHE A 86 -15.68 21.51 0.84
CA PHE A 86 -15.76 22.82 1.48
C PHE A 86 -16.94 22.86 2.45
N ALA A 87 -16.69 23.24 3.70
CA ALA A 87 -17.74 23.38 4.71
C ALA A 87 -18.59 24.66 4.54
N ASN A 88 -18.01 25.72 3.97
CA ASN A 88 -18.67 27.01 3.79
C ASN A 88 -19.38 27.11 2.43
N ALA A 89 -20.66 27.47 2.43
CA ALA A 89 -21.46 27.64 1.21
C ALA A 89 -20.89 28.69 0.23
N ALA A 90 -20.19 29.72 0.72
CA ALA A 90 -19.54 30.71 -0.15
C ALA A 90 -18.38 30.07 -0.95
N ASP A 91 -17.53 29.30 -0.28
CA ASP A 91 -16.40 28.61 -0.91
C ASP A 91 -16.86 27.53 -1.88
N GLN A 92 -17.95 26.81 -1.54
CA GLN A 92 -18.59 25.86 -2.43
C GLN A 92 -19.02 26.53 -3.74
N ARG A 93 -19.69 27.68 -3.68
CA ARG A 93 -20.13 28.44 -4.86
C ARG A 93 -18.97 28.94 -5.70
N VAL A 94 -17.89 29.40 -5.07
CA VAL A 94 -16.70 29.86 -5.80
C VAL A 94 -16.03 28.69 -6.53
N ALA A 95 -15.75 27.60 -5.82
CA ALA A 95 -15.14 26.41 -6.41
C ALA A 95 -16.02 25.80 -7.52
N ALA A 96 -17.34 25.80 -7.34
CA ALA A 96 -18.30 25.36 -8.35
C ALA A 96 -18.25 26.22 -9.63
N ARG A 97 -18.18 27.55 -9.50
CA ARG A 97 -18.03 28.46 -10.64
C ARG A 97 -16.70 28.27 -11.37
N GLU A 98 -15.60 28.13 -10.65
CA GLU A 98 -14.27 27.93 -11.26
C GLU A 98 -14.17 26.58 -11.99
N LEU A 99 -14.72 25.52 -11.39
CA LEU A 99 -14.83 24.23 -12.06
C LEU A 99 -15.73 24.34 -13.30
N PHE A 100 -16.89 24.98 -13.20
CA PHE A 100 -17.78 25.19 -14.34
C PHE A 100 -17.09 25.94 -15.48
N GLN A 101 -16.36 27.02 -15.18
CA GLN A 101 -15.56 27.77 -16.15
C GLN A 101 -14.53 26.87 -16.85
N PHE A 102 -13.83 26.01 -16.11
CA PHE A 102 -12.90 25.04 -16.70
C PHE A 102 -13.59 24.04 -17.66
N LEU A 103 -14.82 23.62 -17.34
CA LEU A 103 -15.61 22.70 -18.17
C LEU A 103 -16.08 23.36 -19.47
N ILE A 104 -16.39 24.66 -19.44
CA ILE A 104 -16.87 25.42 -20.61
C ILE A 104 -15.78 26.18 -21.38
N ALA A 105 -14.54 26.21 -20.90
CA ALA A 105 -13.42 26.95 -21.50
C ALA A 105 -13.02 26.52 -22.94
N GLY A 106 -13.78 25.64 -23.59
CA GLY A 106 -13.63 25.23 -25.00
C GLY A 106 -14.37 26.10 -26.02
N GLY A 107 -15.11 27.15 -25.61
CA GLY A 107 -15.97 27.94 -26.49
C GLY A 107 -17.32 27.26 -26.75
N ASP A 108 -17.93 27.49 -27.92
CA ASP A 108 -19.23 26.89 -28.32
C ASP A 108 -19.22 25.35 -28.31
N ASN A 109 -18.05 24.73 -28.50
CA ASN A 109 -17.84 23.30 -28.29
C ASN A 109 -17.31 23.06 -26.88
N ARG A 110 -18.22 22.78 -25.94
CA ARG A 110 -17.90 22.37 -24.55
C ARG A 110 -16.78 21.33 -24.53
N ARG A 111 -15.84 21.46 -23.60
CA ARG A 111 -14.70 20.55 -23.47
C ARG A 111 -15.18 19.20 -22.95
N ALA A 112 -15.42 18.24 -23.83
CA ALA A 112 -15.73 16.87 -23.45
C ALA A 112 -14.54 16.25 -22.69
N LEU A 113 -14.70 16.08 -21.39
CA LEU A 113 -13.68 15.47 -20.55
C LEU A 113 -13.56 13.97 -20.85
N PRO A 114 -12.34 13.47 -21.13
CA PRO A 114 -12.12 12.07 -21.40
C PRO A 114 -12.12 11.21 -20.14
N ASN A 115 -11.98 11.80 -18.95
CA ASN A 115 -12.04 11.16 -17.64
C ASN A 115 -12.23 12.21 -16.54
N VAL A 116 -12.68 11.78 -15.36
CA VAL A 116 -12.89 12.67 -14.20
C VAL A 116 -11.59 13.30 -13.73
N GLY A 117 -10.46 12.58 -13.78
CA GLY A 117 -9.15 13.09 -13.37
C GLY A 117 -8.68 14.32 -14.15
N ALA A 118 -9.28 14.63 -15.30
CA ALA A 118 -8.99 15.83 -16.07
C ALA A 118 -9.26 17.13 -15.28
N ILE A 119 -10.10 17.09 -14.23
CA ILE A 119 -10.39 18.26 -13.38
C ILE A 119 -9.17 18.73 -12.56
N LEU A 120 -8.13 17.91 -12.38
CA LEU A 120 -6.87 18.34 -11.73
C LEU A 120 -6.15 19.46 -12.50
N ARG A 121 -6.51 19.65 -13.78
CA ARG A 121 -5.99 20.74 -14.61
C ARG A 121 -6.74 22.06 -14.38
N ALA A 122 -7.86 22.04 -13.65
CA ALA A 122 -8.55 23.25 -13.25
C ALA A 122 -7.63 24.08 -12.34
N ARG A 123 -7.63 25.39 -12.56
CA ARG A 123 -6.84 26.38 -11.83
C ARG A 123 -7.79 27.42 -11.27
N ARG A 124 -7.43 28.01 -10.12
CA ARG A 124 -8.14 29.19 -9.62
C ARG A 124 -7.94 30.35 -10.59
N THR A 125 -8.96 31.17 -10.78
CA THR A 125 -8.91 32.31 -11.72
C THR A 125 -7.96 33.41 -11.26
N THR A 126 -7.72 33.50 -9.95
CA THR A 126 -6.88 34.53 -9.31
C THR A 126 -5.48 34.04 -8.90
N GLU A 127 -5.19 32.74 -9.00
CA GLU A 127 -3.91 32.15 -8.57
C GLU A 127 -3.41 31.07 -9.55
N THR A 128 -2.09 30.88 -9.67
CA THR A 128 -1.50 29.77 -10.46
C THR A 128 -1.70 28.39 -9.82
N ARG A 129 -2.37 28.32 -8.66
CA ARG A 129 -2.56 27.08 -7.90
C ARG A 129 -3.64 26.18 -8.51
N PRO A 130 -3.46 24.84 -8.47
CA PRO A 130 -4.52 23.88 -8.81
C PRO A 130 -5.77 24.13 -7.98
N LEU A 131 -6.94 24.04 -8.62
CA LEU A 131 -8.23 24.11 -7.92
C LEU A 131 -8.43 22.90 -7.00
N PHE A 132 -7.98 21.72 -7.44
CA PHE A 132 -8.09 20.46 -6.70
C PHE A 132 -6.73 19.77 -6.58
N THR A 133 -6.47 19.20 -5.41
CA THR A 133 -5.37 18.26 -5.17
C THR A 133 -5.75 16.84 -5.59
N SER A 134 -4.78 15.92 -5.62
CA SER A 134 -5.05 14.49 -5.85
C SER A 134 -5.91 13.87 -4.74
N ALA A 135 -5.81 14.37 -3.50
CA ALA A 135 -6.66 13.96 -2.39
C ALA A 135 -8.11 14.43 -2.60
N ASP A 136 -8.30 15.67 -3.04
CA ASP A 136 -9.63 16.20 -3.37
C ASP A 136 -10.28 15.40 -4.50
N LEU A 137 -9.51 15.04 -5.53
CA LEU A 137 -9.98 14.18 -6.61
C LEU A 137 -10.43 12.81 -6.08
N ALA A 138 -9.70 12.21 -5.12
CA ALA A 138 -10.09 10.92 -4.55
C ALA A 138 -11.46 10.99 -3.85
N THR A 139 -11.77 12.12 -3.21
CA THR A 139 -13.07 12.39 -2.57
C THR A 139 -14.18 12.66 -3.60
N LEU A 140 -13.89 13.41 -4.66
CA LEU A 140 -14.87 13.78 -5.69
C LEU A 140 -15.17 12.65 -6.70
N LYS A 141 -14.15 11.87 -7.08
CA LYS A 141 -14.24 10.87 -8.16
C LYS A 141 -15.40 9.87 -8.01
N PRO A 142 -15.75 9.37 -6.80
CA PRO A 142 -16.91 8.49 -6.64
C PRO A 142 -18.24 9.11 -7.07
N PHE A 143 -18.39 10.43 -6.93
CA PHE A 143 -19.63 11.18 -7.19
C PHE A 143 -19.63 11.92 -8.53
N ALA A 144 -18.51 11.93 -9.24
CA ALA A 144 -18.41 12.49 -10.59
C ALA A 144 -18.31 11.36 -11.64
N VAL A 145 -18.99 11.55 -12.78
CA VAL A 145 -18.84 10.74 -13.99
C VAL A 145 -18.64 11.64 -15.20
N VAL A 146 -18.13 11.09 -16.30
CA VAL A 146 -18.00 11.82 -17.59
C VAL A 146 -18.81 11.17 -18.70
N ARG A 147 -19.39 9.99 -18.43
CA ARG A 147 -20.13 9.17 -19.38
C ARG A 147 -21.33 8.54 -18.70
N THR A 148 -22.39 8.36 -19.46
CA THR A 148 -23.60 7.64 -19.05
C THR A 148 -23.47 6.14 -19.30
N ARG A 149 -24.30 5.34 -18.62
CA ARG A 149 -24.40 3.88 -18.88
C ARG A 149 -24.81 3.58 -20.32
N GLY A 150 -25.67 4.40 -20.91
CA GLY A 150 -26.11 4.28 -22.30
C GLY A 150 -24.97 4.48 -23.30
N GLU A 151 -24.14 5.50 -23.08
CA GLU A 151 -22.94 5.75 -23.89
C GLU A 151 -21.92 4.61 -23.76
N PHE A 152 -21.69 4.11 -22.55
CA PHE A 152 -20.83 2.95 -22.33
C PHE A 152 -21.34 1.72 -23.07
N ARG A 153 -22.65 1.41 -22.96
CA ARG A 153 -23.27 0.30 -23.71
C ARG A 153 -23.06 0.45 -25.21
N ARG A 154 -23.28 1.65 -25.76
CA ARG A 154 -23.08 1.93 -27.18
C ARG A 154 -21.62 1.72 -27.61
N GLN A 155 -20.66 2.15 -26.78
CA GLN A 155 -19.24 1.94 -27.06
C GLN A 155 -18.88 0.44 -27.07
N VAL A 156 -19.35 -0.34 -26.10
CA VAL A 156 -19.09 -1.78 -26.06
C VAL A 156 -19.69 -2.49 -27.28
N LEU A 157 -20.93 -2.17 -27.64
CA LEU A 157 -21.57 -2.74 -28.83
C LEU A 157 -20.84 -2.35 -30.12
N LEU A 158 -20.50 -1.07 -30.28
CA LEU A 158 -19.81 -0.57 -31.48
C LEU A 158 -18.42 -1.20 -31.63
N PHE A 159 -17.56 -1.07 -30.61
CA PHE A 159 -16.19 -1.56 -30.69
C PHE A 159 -16.11 -3.09 -30.64
N GLY A 160 -17.02 -3.75 -29.92
CA GLY A 160 -17.16 -5.21 -29.97
C GLY A 160 -17.58 -5.73 -31.35
N ALA A 161 -18.54 -5.07 -32.00
CA ALA A 161 -18.94 -5.41 -33.36
C ALA A 161 -17.81 -5.15 -34.38
N LEU A 162 -17.18 -3.97 -34.33
CA LEU A 162 -16.04 -3.64 -35.18
C LEU A 162 -14.89 -4.65 -35.03
N TYR A 163 -14.58 -5.03 -33.79
CA TYR A 163 -13.59 -6.04 -33.47
C TYR A 163 -13.90 -7.40 -34.14
N ILE A 164 -15.10 -7.95 -33.93
CA ILE A 164 -15.49 -9.25 -34.51
C ILE A 164 -15.53 -9.19 -36.03
N LEU A 165 -16.16 -8.14 -36.59
CA LEU A 165 -16.30 -7.96 -38.03
C LEU A 165 -14.94 -7.82 -38.71
N ALA A 166 -13.96 -7.16 -38.08
CA ALA A 166 -12.62 -7.01 -38.65
C ALA A 166 -11.92 -8.36 -38.82
N PHE A 167 -12.01 -9.29 -37.86
CA PHE A 167 -11.45 -10.64 -38.01
C PHE A 167 -12.13 -11.43 -39.15
N GLN A 168 -13.45 -11.30 -39.27
CA GLN A 168 -14.20 -11.94 -40.36
C GLN A 168 -13.84 -11.31 -41.71
N ALA A 169 -13.62 -10.00 -41.76
CA ALA A 169 -13.20 -9.29 -42.96
C ALA A 169 -11.84 -9.79 -43.48
N VAL A 170 -10.88 -10.11 -42.60
CA VAL A 170 -9.61 -10.75 -43.03
C VAL A 170 -9.87 -12.08 -43.73
N GLY A 171 -10.70 -12.94 -43.12
CA GLY A 171 -11.07 -14.23 -43.71
C GLY A 171 -11.78 -14.09 -45.06
N LEU A 172 -12.67 -13.10 -45.18
CA LEU A 172 -13.35 -12.76 -46.43
C LEU A 172 -12.37 -12.24 -47.50
N VAL A 173 -11.43 -11.36 -47.14
CA VAL A 173 -10.42 -10.85 -48.09
C VAL A 173 -9.54 -11.99 -48.59
N TRP A 174 -9.10 -12.90 -47.72
CA TRP A 174 -8.36 -14.09 -48.12
C TRP A 174 -9.17 -14.96 -49.08
N HIS A 175 -10.46 -15.16 -48.80
CA HIS A 175 -11.35 -15.89 -49.70
C HIS A 175 -11.49 -15.22 -51.07
N LEU A 176 -11.77 -13.90 -51.10
CA LEU A 176 -11.96 -13.13 -52.34
C LEU A 176 -10.68 -13.03 -53.17
N ARG A 177 -9.52 -12.95 -52.52
CA ARG A 177 -8.20 -12.88 -53.19
C ARG A 177 -7.63 -14.27 -53.51
N GLY A 178 -8.31 -15.35 -53.13
CA GLY A 178 -7.85 -16.72 -53.37
C GLY A 178 -6.57 -17.08 -52.61
N VAL A 179 -6.33 -16.47 -51.45
CA VAL A 179 -5.17 -16.72 -50.58
C VAL A 179 -5.55 -17.76 -49.52
N GLU A 180 -4.80 -18.88 -49.47
CA GLU A 180 -4.95 -19.89 -48.42
C GLU A 180 -4.24 -19.44 -47.13
N GLY A 181 -4.85 -18.50 -46.40
CA GLY A 181 -4.35 -18.10 -45.08
C GLY A 181 -4.59 -19.17 -44.01
N ASP A 182 -3.68 -19.28 -43.02
CA ASP A 182 -3.86 -20.23 -41.91
C ASP A 182 -4.91 -19.67 -40.93
N ARG A 183 -6.13 -20.21 -41.02
CA ARG A 183 -7.24 -19.78 -40.16
C ARG A 183 -7.07 -20.17 -38.70
N LEU A 184 -6.24 -21.16 -38.37
CA LEU A 184 -5.96 -21.50 -36.97
C LEU A 184 -5.05 -20.44 -36.33
N LEU A 185 -4.08 -19.91 -37.07
CA LEU A 185 -3.28 -18.76 -36.62
C LEU A 185 -4.16 -17.54 -36.34
N LEU A 186 -5.05 -17.21 -37.28
CA LEU A 186 -5.99 -16.11 -37.13
C LEU A 186 -6.95 -16.34 -35.95
N ALA A 187 -7.47 -17.56 -35.78
CA ALA A 187 -8.35 -17.93 -34.68
C ALA A 187 -7.65 -17.87 -33.31
N ALA A 188 -6.39 -18.31 -33.20
CA ALA A 188 -5.66 -18.21 -31.94
C ALA A 188 -5.35 -16.74 -31.58
N ALA A 189 -4.97 -15.91 -32.56
CA ALA A 189 -4.81 -14.47 -32.33
C ALA A 189 -6.15 -13.79 -31.97
N HIS A 190 -7.26 -14.21 -32.57
CA HIS A 190 -8.60 -13.78 -32.19
C HIS A 190 -8.90 -14.12 -30.74
N LEU A 191 -8.71 -15.38 -30.33
CA LEU A 191 -8.96 -15.79 -28.94
C LEU A 191 -8.12 -14.99 -27.93
N LEU A 192 -6.83 -14.81 -28.18
CA LEU A 192 -5.93 -14.05 -27.30
C LEU A 192 -6.33 -12.57 -27.21
N THR A 193 -6.67 -11.94 -28.34
CA THR A 193 -7.15 -10.55 -28.35
C THR A 193 -8.53 -10.40 -27.73
N ALA A 194 -9.40 -11.41 -27.80
CA ALA A 194 -10.71 -11.39 -27.15
C ALA A 194 -10.57 -11.41 -25.61
N ILE A 195 -9.64 -12.22 -25.10
CA ILE A 195 -9.28 -12.23 -23.67
C ILE A 195 -8.70 -10.87 -23.27
N GLY A 196 -7.75 -10.33 -24.04
CA GLY A 196 -7.20 -8.99 -23.78
C GLY A 196 -8.26 -7.89 -23.79
N PHE A 197 -9.21 -7.93 -24.73
CA PHE A 197 -10.34 -7.00 -24.78
C PHE A 197 -11.20 -7.10 -23.52
N ALA A 198 -11.57 -8.32 -23.11
CA ALA A 198 -12.41 -8.56 -21.94
C ALA A 198 -11.78 -8.01 -20.65
N ILE A 199 -10.48 -8.25 -20.46
CA ILE A 199 -9.73 -7.73 -19.30
C ILE A 199 -9.57 -6.20 -19.34
N LEU A 200 -9.33 -5.61 -20.51
CA LEU A 200 -9.21 -4.15 -20.64
C LEU A 200 -10.56 -3.43 -20.50
N LEU A 201 -11.66 -4.14 -20.77
CA LEU A 201 -13.02 -3.67 -20.50
C LEU A 201 -13.33 -3.66 -19.00
N SER A 202 -12.84 -4.66 -18.25
CA SER A 202 -13.10 -4.79 -16.81
C SER A 202 -12.23 -3.88 -15.93
N ARG A 203 -11.02 -3.55 -16.39
CA ARG A 203 -9.98 -2.86 -15.61
C ARG A 203 -10.31 -1.45 -15.14
N SER A 204 -10.70 -0.59 -16.07
CA SER A 204 -10.97 0.82 -15.77
C SER A 204 -12.41 1.00 -15.32
N ASP A 205 -12.75 2.06 -14.58
CA ASP A 205 -14.15 2.45 -14.42
C ASP A 205 -14.63 3.11 -15.74
N PRO A 206 -15.45 2.44 -16.58
CA PRO A 206 -15.85 2.98 -17.87
C PRO A 206 -16.81 4.18 -17.81
N LEU A 207 -17.24 4.65 -16.64
CA LEU A 207 -18.00 5.89 -16.51
C LEU A 207 -17.11 7.07 -16.11
N ARG A 208 -15.94 6.79 -15.52
CA ARG A 208 -15.07 7.80 -14.89
C ARG A 208 -13.69 7.89 -15.52
N ASP A 209 -13.15 6.77 -15.97
CA ASP A 209 -11.77 6.62 -16.46
C ASP A 209 -11.74 6.37 -17.97
N ILE A 210 -10.57 6.51 -18.58
CA ILE A 210 -10.38 6.32 -20.02
C ILE A 210 -10.75 4.87 -20.40
N PRO A 211 -11.63 4.63 -21.40
CA PRO A 211 -12.00 3.29 -21.82
C PRO A 211 -10.85 2.64 -22.61
N LEU A 212 -9.95 1.93 -21.93
CA LEU A 212 -8.75 1.34 -22.54
C LEU A 212 -9.07 0.33 -23.66
N PHE A 213 -10.18 -0.41 -23.55
CA PHE A 213 -10.62 -1.35 -24.58
C PHE A 213 -10.87 -0.70 -25.95
N VAL A 214 -11.23 0.59 -25.99
CA VAL A 214 -11.43 1.34 -27.24
C VAL A 214 -10.11 1.48 -27.98
N ARG A 215 -9.09 2.04 -27.31
CA ARG A 215 -7.75 2.20 -27.90
C ARG A 215 -7.09 0.87 -28.24
N TYR A 216 -7.37 -0.16 -27.44
CA TYR A 216 -6.93 -1.51 -27.72
C TYR A 216 -7.53 -2.05 -29.02
N THR A 217 -8.83 -1.82 -29.24
CA THR A 217 -9.53 -2.19 -30.47
C THR A 217 -8.97 -1.45 -31.67
N GLU A 218 -8.71 -0.14 -31.56
CA GLU A 218 -8.05 0.64 -32.62
C GLU A 218 -6.71 0.03 -33.03
N GLY A 219 -5.88 -0.37 -32.05
CA GLY A 219 -4.63 -1.07 -32.29
C GLY A 219 -4.81 -2.42 -33.00
N ILE A 220 -5.86 -3.17 -32.66
CA ILE A 220 -6.22 -4.42 -33.34
C ILE A 220 -6.66 -4.16 -34.78
N LEU A 221 -7.48 -3.15 -35.04
CA LEU A 221 -7.94 -2.80 -36.39
C LEU A 221 -6.76 -2.40 -37.30
N ILE A 222 -5.85 -1.57 -36.79
CA ILE A 222 -4.60 -1.22 -37.50
C ILE A 222 -3.76 -2.47 -37.74
N GLY A 223 -3.61 -3.32 -36.72
CA GLY A 223 -2.88 -4.58 -36.82
C GLY A 223 -3.46 -5.53 -37.87
N LEU A 224 -4.77 -5.78 -37.86
CA LEU A 224 -5.46 -6.62 -38.85
C LEU A 224 -5.36 -6.06 -40.26
N SER A 225 -5.40 -4.74 -40.41
CA SER A 225 -5.16 -4.08 -41.70
C SER A 225 -3.75 -4.37 -42.21
N LEU A 226 -2.74 -4.27 -41.33
CA LEU A 226 -1.35 -4.58 -41.66
C LEU A 226 -1.13 -6.08 -41.93
N LEU A 227 -1.74 -6.97 -41.14
CA LEU A 227 -1.77 -8.41 -41.38
C LEU A 227 -2.30 -8.70 -42.79
N THR A 228 -3.44 -8.10 -43.13
CA THR A 228 -4.08 -8.31 -44.43
C THR A 228 -3.16 -7.83 -45.54
N ALA A 229 -2.63 -6.61 -45.44
CA ALA A 229 -1.71 -6.06 -46.43
C ALA A 229 -0.48 -6.96 -46.62
N LEU A 230 0.19 -7.35 -45.54
CA LEU A 230 1.41 -8.18 -45.60
C LEU A 230 1.13 -9.63 -46.01
N SER A 231 -0.06 -10.17 -45.72
CA SER A 231 -0.44 -11.50 -46.20
C SER A 231 -0.58 -11.57 -47.72
N LEU A 232 -0.86 -10.43 -48.37
CA LEU A 232 -0.94 -10.31 -49.83
C LEU A 232 0.43 -10.06 -50.46
N VAL A 233 1.38 -9.51 -49.70
CA VAL A 233 2.76 -9.29 -50.17
C VAL A 233 3.42 -10.64 -50.43
N ASP A 234 4.08 -10.72 -51.58
CA ASP A 234 4.85 -11.87 -51.98
C ASP A 234 6.25 -11.82 -51.34
N PHE A 235 6.36 -12.34 -50.11
CA PHE A 235 7.67 -12.63 -49.49
C PHE A 235 8.37 -13.85 -50.13
N ARG A 236 7.92 -14.27 -51.32
CA ARG A 236 8.15 -15.55 -52.01
C ARG A 236 9.19 -15.40 -53.14
N THR A 237 9.67 -14.18 -53.40
CA THR A 237 10.67 -13.86 -54.46
C THR A 237 12.12 -13.83 -53.96
N THR A 238 13.04 -14.27 -54.82
CA THR A 238 14.51 -14.20 -54.63
C THR A 238 15.04 -12.78 -54.44
N GLY A 239 14.28 -11.74 -54.81
CA GLY A 239 14.66 -10.33 -54.60
C GLY A 239 14.83 -9.96 -53.12
N PHE A 240 14.03 -10.53 -52.21
CA PHE A 240 14.21 -10.26 -50.77
C PHE A 240 15.46 -10.93 -50.19
N LEU A 241 15.92 -12.03 -50.81
CA LEU A 241 17.20 -12.65 -50.48
C LEU A 241 18.37 -11.75 -50.89
N GLU A 242 18.31 -11.06 -52.02
CA GLU A 242 19.35 -10.12 -52.45
C GLU A 242 19.39 -8.86 -51.58
N LEU A 243 18.22 -8.36 -51.18
CA LEU A 243 18.05 -7.13 -50.41
C LEU A 243 18.13 -7.32 -48.88
N SER A 244 18.63 -8.45 -48.39
CA SER A 244 18.50 -8.79 -46.97
C SER A 244 19.20 -7.83 -46.00
N TYR A 245 20.13 -6.98 -46.47
CA TYR A 245 20.80 -5.96 -45.65
C TYR A 245 20.00 -4.65 -45.55
N ILE A 246 19.01 -4.41 -46.42
CA ILE A 246 18.15 -3.22 -46.34
C ILE A 246 17.36 -3.18 -45.03
N PRO A 247 16.73 -4.29 -44.56
CA PRO A 247 16.11 -4.32 -43.24
C PRO A 247 17.08 -3.98 -42.10
N LEU A 248 18.36 -4.38 -42.19
CA LEU A 248 19.37 -4.01 -41.19
C LEU A 248 19.64 -2.50 -41.21
N ILE A 249 19.84 -1.90 -42.40
CA ILE A 249 20.04 -0.46 -42.54
C ILE A 249 18.84 0.31 -41.97
N GLY A 250 17.62 -0.12 -42.31
CA GLY A 250 16.38 0.47 -41.77
C GLY A 250 16.27 0.35 -40.25
N ALA A 251 16.63 -0.81 -39.69
CA ALA A 251 16.67 -1.03 -38.24
C ALA A 251 17.68 -0.10 -37.54
N LEU A 252 18.91 0.01 -38.06
CA LEU A 252 19.95 0.88 -37.51
C LEU A 252 19.57 2.37 -37.65
N PHE A 253 18.99 2.77 -38.78
CA PHE A 253 18.49 4.13 -38.98
C PHE A 253 17.42 4.50 -37.96
N LEU A 254 16.43 3.61 -37.73
CA LEU A 254 15.41 3.82 -36.71
C LEU A 254 16.01 3.87 -35.30
N CYS A 255 17.02 3.05 -34.99
CA CYS A 255 17.74 3.12 -33.71
C CYS A 255 18.39 4.49 -33.49
N VAL A 256 19.06 5.04 -34.52
CA VAL A 256 19.67 6.37 -34.48
C VAL A 256 18.60 7.44 -34.28
N LEU A 257 17.50 7.36 -35.02
CA LEU A 257 16.38 8.31 -34.92
C LEU A 257 15.78 8.35 -33.50
N VAL A 258 15.61 7.19 -32.85
CA VAL A 258 15.13 7.10 -31.47
C VAL A 258 16.15 7.65 -30.47
N ILE A 259 17.45 7.44 -30.69
CA ILE A 259 18.48 7.99 -29.81
C ILE A 259 18.52 9.52 -29.87
N LEU A 260 18.34 10.09 -31.07
CA LEU A 260 18.39 11.54 -31.29
C LEU A 260 17.11 12.24 -30.83
N PHE A 261 15.94 11.72 -31.21
CA PHE A 261 14.65 12.41 -31.04
C PHE A 261 13.67 11.71 -30.09
N GLY A 262 14.02 10.53 -29.59
CA GLY A 262 13.15 9.74 -28.73
C GLY A 262 13.09 10.25 -27.30
N TYR A 263 11.93 10.04 -26.67
CA TYR A 263 11.67 10.38 -25.27
C TYR A 263 11.16 9.17 -24.48
N GLY A 264 11.28 9.25 -23.15
CA GLY A 264 10.86 8.19 -22.23
C GLY A 264 9.44 8.34 -21.72
N PRO A 265 8.78 7.23 -21.35
CA PRO A 265 7.50 7.29 -20.65
C PRO A 265 7.68 7.82 -19.22
N GLY A 266 6.88 8.83 -18.86
CA GLY A 266 6.88 9.41 -17.51
C GLY A 266 8.21 10.08 -17.15
N THR A 267 8.80 9.67 -16.02
CA THR A 267 10.11 10.15 -15.52
C THR A 267 11.28 9.26 -15.93
N SER A 268 11.05 8.28 -16.82
CA SER A 268 12.11 7.34 -17.24
C SER A 268 13.13 8.01 -18.15
N ASN A 269 14.41 7.68 -17.93
CA ASN A 269 15.53 8.10 -18.78
C ASN A 269 15.72 7.22 -20.04
N ALA A 270 14.87 6.21 -20.26
CA ALA A 270 14.93 5.35 -21.45
C ALA A 270 14.33 6.07 -22.66
N LYS A 271 15.00 6.05 -23.82
CA LYS A 271 14.49 6.69 -25.05
C LYS A 271 13.80 5.64 -25.92
N VAL A 272 12.47 5.58 -25.89
CA VAL A 272 11.72 4.46 -26.50
C VAL A 272 10.60 4.93 -27.44
N ASN A 273 10.05 6.13 -27.24
CA ASN A 273 8.92 6.64 -28.02
C ASN A 273 9.37 7.70 -29.04
N LEU A 274 8.80 7.66 -30.25
CA LEU A 274 8.91 8.70 -31.27
C LEU A 274 7.50 9.17 -31.64
N GLY A 275 7.08 10.30 -31.07
CA GLY A 275 5.67 10.71 -31.10
C GLY A 275 4.78 9.62 -30.48
N PRO A 276 3.65 9.23 -31.10
CA PRO A 276 2.74 8.20 -30.56
C PRO A 276 3.21 6.76 -30.83
N LEU A 277 4.30 6.56 -31.58
CA LEU A 277 4.76 5.23 -32.00
C LEU A 277 6.00 4.79 -31.20
N GLN A 278 6.15 3.47 -31.07
CA GLN A 278 7.34 2.80 -30.53
C GLN A 278 8.11 2.11 -31.65
N PRO A 279 9.14 2.76 -32.22
CA PRO A 279 9.89 2.20 -33.36
C PRO A 279 10.60 0.88 -33.03
N ILE A 280 10.83 0.59 -31.74
CA ILE A 280 11.48 -0.63 -31.27
C ILE A 280 10.79 -1.90 -31.78
N GLU A 281 9.47 -1.87 -31.93
CA GLU A 281 8.68 -2.98 -32.46
C GLU A 281 8.99 -3.26 -33.93
N ALA A 282 9.09 -2.19 -34.73
CA ALA A 282 9.47 -2.29 -36.14
C ALA A 282 10.94 -2.73 -36.30
N ILE A 283 11.85 -2.18 -35.48
CA ILE A 283 13.28 -2.57 -35.45
C ILE A 283 13.41 -4.09 -35.25
N ARG A 284 12.68 -4.65 -34.28
CA ARG A 284 12.73 -6.10 -33.98
C ARG A 284 12.26 -6.97 -35.16
N LEU A 285 11.20 -6.56 -35.87
CA LEU A 285 10.75 -7.26 -37.09
C LEU A 285 11.75 -7.14 -38.25
N LEU A 286 12.30 -5.94 -38.48
CA LEU A 286 13.31 -5.72 -39.53
C LEU A 286 14.57 -6.56 -39.29
N LEU A 287 14.99 -6.68 -38.03
CA LEU A 287 16.11 -7.55 -37.66
C LEU A 287 15.78 -9.03 -37.86
N ALA A 288 14.55 -9.47 -37.60
CA ALA A 288 14.12 -10.83 -37.93
C ALA A 288 14.21 -11.10 -39.45
N CYS A 289 13.80 -10.14 -40.29
CA CYS A 289 13.96 -10.23 -41.74
C CYS A 289 15.43 -10.30 -42.17
N PHE A 290 16.31 -9.47 -41.60
CA PHE A 290 17.75 -9.49 -41.86
C PHE A 290 18.38 -10.84 -41.47
N LEU A 291 18.14 -11.30 -40.24
CA LEU A 291 18.69 -12.57 -39.73
C LEU A 291 18.29 -13.74 -40.65
N SER A 292 17.03 -13.75 -41.08
CA SER A 292 16.51 -14.80 -41.96
C SER A 292 17.21 -14.82 -43.32
N GLY A 293 17.40 -13.65 -43.94
CA GLY A 293 18.10 -13.55 -45.23
C GLY A 293 19.60 -13.82 -45.13
N TYR A 294 20.23 -13.44 -44.01
CA TYR A 294 21.62 -13.77 -43.77
C TYR A 294 21.82 -15.29 -43.64
N PHE A 295 21.06 -15.95 -42.77
CA PHE A 295 21.20 -17.38 -42.54
C PHE A 295 20.80 -18.20 -43.77
N ALA A 296 19.75 -17.81 -44.50
CA ALA A 296 19.36 -18.48 -45.73
C ALA A 296 20.50 -18.54 -46.77
N ARG A 297 21.34 -17.50 -46.88
CA ARG A 297 22.46 -17.49 -47.85
C ARG A 297 23.74 -18.17 -47.35
N ARG A 298 23.88 -18.39 -46.05
CA ARG A 298 25.17 -18.78 -45.43
C ARG A 298 25.08 -20.05 -44.58
N TRP A 299 23.91 -20.65 -44.36
CA TRP A 299 23.76 -21.78 -43.44
C TRP A 299 24.62 -23.00 -43.82
N GLU A 300 24.78 -23.30 -45.12
CA GLU A 300 25.61 -24.41 -45.60
C GLU A 300 27.08 -24.20 -45.21
N VAL A 301 27.61 -23.01 -45.53
CA VAL A 301 28.97 -22.60 -45.16
C VAL A 301 29.14 -22.62 -43.65
N LEU A 302 28.15 -22.16 -42.89
CA LEU A 302 28.18 -22.21 -41.43
C LEU A 302 28.27 -23.67 -40.94
N ARG A 303 27.56 -24.64 -41.51
CA ARG A 303 27.64 -26.03 -41.03
C ARG A 303 28.94 -26.75 -41.43
N VAL A 304 29.50 -26.42 -42.60
CA VAL A 304 30.67 -27.10 -43.19
C VAL A 304 31.99 -26.46 -42.79
N ALA A 305 32.08 -25.13 -42.73
CA ALA A 305 33.31 -24.40 -42.40
C ALA A 305 33.66 -24.55 -40.90
N ARG A 306 34.48 -25.55 -40.61
CA ARG A 306 35.03 -25.84 -39.27
C ARG A 306 36.35 -25.08 -39.07
N GLY A 307 36.44 -24.30 -37.99
CA GLY A 307 37.72 -23.84 -37.44
C GLY A 307 38.14 -24.80 -36.33
N THR A 308 39.15 -25.64 -36.56
CA THR A 308 39.62 -26.61 -35.55
C THR A 308 40.59 -26.03 -34.52
N ALA A 309 40.94 -24.74 -34.60
CA ALA A 309 41.87 -24.11 -33.66
C ALA A 309 41.64 -22.59 -33.53
N ILE A 310 41.66 -22.07 -32.30
CA ILE A 310 41.99 -20.66 -32.03
C ILE A 310 43.47 -20.63 -31.65
N ARG A 311 44.31 -20.22 -32.60
CA ARG A 311 45.76 -19.94 -32.49
C ARG A 311 46.70 -21.03 -31.93
N THR A 312 46.24 -22.04 -31.15
CA THR A 312 46.97 -23.25 -30.67
C THR A 312 46.16 -24.17 -29.73
N LEU A 313 44.99 -23.76 -29.20
CA LEU A 313 44.19 -24.57 -28.25
C LEU A 313 43.16 -25.47 -28.96
N GLN A 314 43.23 -26.80 -28.72
CA GLN A 314 42.20 -27.75 -29.16
C GLN A 314 40.96 -27.64 -28.27
N LEU A 315 39.92 -26.98 -28.78
CA LEU A 315 38.65 -26.82 -28.06
C LEU A 315 37.82 -28.13 -28.10
N PRO A 316 36.99 -28.40 -27.08
CA PRO A 316 36.13 -29.57 -27.04
C PRO A 316 35.22 -29.69 -28.28
N ARG A 317 35.03 -30.92 -28.79
CA ARG A 317 34.23 -31.21 -29.99
C ARG A 317 32.79 -30.67 -29.95
N TRP A 318 32.24 -30.44 -28.76
CA TRP A 318 30.90 -29.88 -28.56
C TRP A 318 30.82 -28.36 -28.80
N MET A 319 31.95 -27.64 -28.73
CA MET A 319 32.04 -26.17 -28.89
C MET A 319 32.12 -25.74 -30.37
N ASN A 320 32.84 -26.50 -31.22
CA ASN A 320 32.86 -26.40 -32.68
C ASN A 320 32.81 -24.98 -33.27
N VAL A 321 33.89 -24.21 -33.04
CA VAL A 321 33.98 -22.77 -33.38
C VAL A 321 34.03 -22.56 -34.92
N PRO A 322 33.19 -21.68 -35.49
CA PRO A 322 33.23 -21.30 -36.90
C PRO A 322 34.53 -20.59 -37.31
N ARG A 323 34.85 -20.60 -38.60
CA ARG A 323 35.79 -19.60 -39.16
C ARG A 323 35.19 -18.20 -39.01
N GLY A 324 35.97 -17.30 -38.42
CA GLY A 324 35.52 -15.95 -38.03
C GLY A 324 34.92 -15.15 -39.18
N GLU A 325 35.47 -15.28 -40.38
CA GLU A 325 35.05 -14.56 -41.60
C GLU A 325 33.55 -14.66 -41.93
N TYR A 326 32.89 -15.79 -41.64
CA TYR A 326 31.48 -16.02 -41.95
C TYR A 326 30.53 -15.76 -40.78
N VAL A 327 31.05 -15.56 -39.58
CA VAL A 327 30.22 -15.30 -38.39
C VAL A 327 30.38 -13.87 -37.89
N LEU A 328 31.53 -13.24 -38.17
CA LEU A 328 31.84 -11.87 -37.82
C LEU A 328 30.80 -10.86 -38.33
N PRO A 329 30.29 -10.91 -39.59
CA PRO A 329 29.31 -9.93 -40.04
C PRO A 329 27.99 -9.96 -39.26
N VAL A 330 27.51 -11.16 -38.88
CA VAL A 330 26.28 -11.29 -38.06
C VAL A 330 26.53 -10.89 -36.62
N LEU A 331 27.67 -11.35 -36.06
CA LEU A 331 28.03 -10.98 -34.70
C LEU A 331 28.21 -9.47 -34.57
N VAL A 332 28.85 -8.81 -35.53
CA VAL A 332 28.98 -7.35 -35.57
C VAL A 332 27.61 -6.70 -35.74
N GLY A 333 26.77 -7.16 -36.67
CA GLY A 333 25.43 -6.60 -36.85
C GLY A 333 24.56 -6.69 -35.60
N VAL A 334 24.55 -7.86 -34.94
CA VAL A 334 23.81 -8.08 -33.69
C VAL A 334 24.45 -7.32 -32.52
N ALA A 335 25.77 -7.33 -32.39
CA ALA A 335 26.48 -6.57 -31.34
C ALA A 335 26.22 -5.06 -31.47
N THR A 336 26.20 -4.53 -32.69
CA THR A 336 25.84 -3.13 -32.96
C THR A 336 24.38 -2.85 -32.59
N ALA A 337 23.45 -3.75 -32.92
CA ALA A 337 22.05 -3.61 -32.51
C ALA A 337 21.88 -3.64 -30.98
N LEU A 338 22.60 -4.54 -30.30
CA LEU A 338 22.61 -4.64 -28.83
C LEU A 338 23.25 -3.41 -28.19
N LEU A 339 24.33 -2.87 -28.77
CA LEU A 339 24.95 -1.62 -28.34
C LEU A 339 23.96 -0.46 -28.44
N PHE A 340 23.17 -0.38 -29.52
CA PHE A 340 22.14 0.65 -29.65
C PHE A 340 21.01 0.51 -28.62
N PHE A 341 20.54 -0.70 -28.32
CA PHE A 341 19.55 -0.88 -27.24
C PHE A 341 20.11 -0.53 -25.86
N PHE A 342 21.38 -0.86 -25.63
CA PHE A 342 22.09 -0.45 -24.42
C PHE A 342 22.19 1.08 -24.32
N LEU A 343 22.51 1.77 -25.42
CA LEU A 343 22.54 3.25 -25.51
C LEU A 343 21.14 3.87 -25.30
N GLN A 344 20.08 3.21 -25.77
CA GLN A 344 18.68 3.62 -25.51
C GLN A 344 18.24 3.38 -24.06
N ARG A 345 19.07 2.67 -23.27
CA ARG A 345 18.79 2.22 -21.90
C ARG A 345 17.57 1.31 -21.80
N ASP A 346 17.29 0.54 -22.86
CA ASP A 346 16.18 -0.41 -22.91
C ASP A 346 16.69 -1.85 -23.06
N LEU A 347 16.81 -2.55 -21.94
CA LEU A 347 17.43 -3.88 -21.86
C LEU A 347 16.46 -5.03 -22.19
N GLY A 348 15.15 -4.80 -22.15
CA GLY A 348 14.14 -5.83 -22.42
C GLY A 348 14.18 -6.32 -23.87
N PRO A 349 14.09 -5.40 -24.86
CA PRO A 349 14.24 -5.71 -26.28
C PRO A 349 15.60 -6.33 -26.64
N ALA A 350 16.68 -5.94 -25.95
CA ALA A 350 18.01 -6.53 -26.12
C ALA A 350 18.06 -8.01 -25.70
N LEU A 351 17.50 -8.34 -24.52
CA LEU A 351 17.38 -9.73 -24.06
C LEU A 351 16.53 -10.56 -25.04
N PHE A 352 15.37 -10.03 -25.43
CA PHE A 352 14.50 -10.66 -26.41
C PHE A 352 15.22 -10.95 -27.74
N LEU A 353 15.86 -9.93 -28.32
CA LEU A 353 16.52 -10.05 -29.63
C LEU A 353 17.66 -11.07 -29.56
N THR A 354 18.43 -11.06 -28.47
CA THR A 354 19.50 -12.03 -28.27
C THR A 354 18.95 -13.46 -28.22
N CYS A 355 17.84 -13.69 -27.51
CA CYS A 355 17.20 -15.00 -27.46
C CYS A 355 16.72 -15.47 -28.84
N VAL A 356 16.07 -14.59 -29.62
CA VAL A 356 15.65 -14.89 -31.01
C VAL A 356 16.86 -15.22 -31.88
N PHE A 357 17.91 -14.38 -31.83
CA PHE A 357 19.14 -14.57 -32.59
C PHE A 357 19.80 -15.91 -32.27
N LEU A 358 20.04 -16.20 -30.98
CA LEU A 358 20.71 -17.44 -30.56
C LEU A 358 19.90 -18.68 -30.95
N ALA A 359 18.57 -18.62 -30.86
CA ALA A 359 17.70 -19.71 -31.26
C ALA A 359 17.75 -19.96 -32.78
N VAL A 360 17.62 -18.93 -33.60
CA VAL A 360 17.72 -19.04 -35.07
C VAL A 360 19.13 -19.47 -35.49
N TYR A 361 20.17 -18.95 -34.82
CA TYR A 361 21.56 -19.34 -35.04
C TYR A 361 21.80 -20.82 -34.70
N ALA A 362 21.26 -21.33 -33.60
CA ALA A 362 21.34 -22.75 -33.24
C ALA A 362 20.69 -23.65 -34.32
N VAL A 363 19.54 -23.22 -34.86
CA VAL A 363 18.86 -23.92 -35.97
C VAL A 363 19.72 -23.89 -37.24
N ALA A 364 20.25 -22.72 -37.61
CA ALA A 364 21.12 -22.56 -38.78
C ALA A 364 22.39 -23.41 -38.68
N ARG A 365 23.04 -23.45 -37.51
CA ARG A 365 24.26 -24.24 -37.27
C ARG A 365 24.03 -25.74 -37.08
N GLY A 366 22.84 -26.13 -36.65
CA GLY A 366 22.52 -27.51 -36.29
C GLY A 366 23.18 -28.02 -35.00
N ARG A 367 23.76 -27.14 -34.17
CA ARG A 367 24.34 -27.46 -32.85
C ARG A 367 24.03 -26.35 -31.85
N ILE A 368 23.79 -26.73 -30.60
CA ILE A 368 23.41 -25.80 -29.51
C ILE A 368 24.60 -25.21 -28.75
N GLY A 369 25.79 -25.79 -28.82
CA GLY A 369 26.94 -25.42 -27.96
C GLY A 369 27.27 -23.94 -27.98
N MET A 370 27.40 -23.33 -29.16
CA MET A 370 27.66 -21.89 -29.29
C MET A 370 26.48 -21.01 -28.85
N ALA A 371 25.24 -21.49 -28.98
CA ALA A 371 24.06 -20.78 -28.50
C ALA A 371 24.00 -20.78 -26.96
N VAL A 372 24.37 -21.91 -26.33
CA VAL A 372 24.53 -22.01 -24.86
C VAL A 372 25.63 -21.08 -24.36
N ILE A 373 26.78 -21.02 -25.06
CA ILE A 373 27.87 -20.08 -24.71
C ILE A 373 27.42 -18.63 -24.89
N GLY A 374 26.74 -18.31 -26.01
CA GLY A 374 26.21 -16.97 -26.23
C GLY A 374 25.18 -16.55 -25.18
N PHE A 375 24.34 -17.48 -24.74
CA PHE A 375 23.39 -17.25 -23.65
C PHE A 375 24.11 -17.08 -22.31
N ALA A 376 25.13 -17.88 -22.02
CA ALA A 376 25.97 -17.73 -20.83
C ALA A 376 26.72 -16.38 -20.81
N LEU A 377 27.21 -15.91 -21.96
CA LEU A 377 27.80 -14.59 -22.12
C LEU A 377 26.78 -13.48 -21.90
N LEU A 378 25.55 -13.64 -22.39
CA LEU A 378 24.46 -12.69 -22.15
C LEU A 378 24.15 -12.59 -20.65
N VAL A 379 23.93 -13.71 -19.97
CA VAL A 379 23.70 -13.76 -18.51
C VAL A 379 24.87 -13.16 -17.75
N SER A 380 26.11 -13.49 -18.15
CA SER A 380 27.33 -12.91 -17.56
C SER A 380 27.41 -11.40 -17.77
N GLY A 381 27.05 -10.90 -18.95
CA GLY A 381 27.00 -9.47 -19.26
C GLY A 381 25.97 -8.74 -18.41
N PHE A 382 24.77 -9.31 -18.24
CA PHE A 382 23.76 -8.78 -17.31
C PHE A 382 24.25 -8.79 -15.86
N TYR A 383 24.90 -9.86 -15.42
CA TYR A 383 25.46 -9.97 -14.08
C TYR A 383 26.58 -8.95 -13.84
N VAL A 384 27.52 -8.80 -14.78
CA VAL A 384 28.58 -7.79 -14.72
C VAL A 384 27.97 -6.38 -14.73
N GLY A 385 27.00 -6.10 -15.61
CA GLY A 385 26.30 -4.82 -15.66
C GLY A 385 25.56 -4.48 -14.36
N TYR A 386 24.98 -5.48 -13.69
CA TYR A 386 24.41 -5.34 -12.36
C TYR A 386 25.47 -5.03 -11.30
N ARG A 387 26.58 -5.80 -11.27
CA ARG A 387 27.67 -5.61 -10.30
C ARG A 387 28.39 -4.28 -10.45
N LEU A 388 28.50 -3.77 -11.68
CA LEU A 388 29.09 -2.47 -12.01
C LEU A 388 28.08 -1.30 -11.92
N ASN A 389 26.81 -1.58 -11.56
CA ASN A 389 25.73 -0.59 -11.45
C ASN A 389 25.59 0.32 -12.69
N VAL A 390 25.73 -0.25 -13.88
CA VAL A 390 25.78 0.47 -15.16
C VAL A 390 24.47 1.21 -15.47
N SER A 391 23.35 0.65 -15.03
CA SER A 391 22.02 1.25 -15.15
C SER A 391 21.25 1.08 -13.84
N HIS A 392 20.76 2.19 -13.29
CA HIS A 392 19.96 2.20 -12.07
C HIS A 392 18.71 1.33 -12.22
N THR A 393 18.02 1.42 -13.36
CA THR A 393 16.81 0.65 -13.68
C THR A 393 17.06 -0.86 -13.69
N LEU A 394 18.23 -1.29 -14.18
CA LEU A 394 18.60 -2.71 -14.17
C LEU A 394 18.83 -3.18 -12.73
N ALA A 395 19.61 -2.42 -11.97
CA ALA A 395 19.95 -2.77 -10.59
C ALA A 395 18.71 -2.85 -9.69
N GLU A 396 17.78 -1.91 -9.83
CA GLU A 396 16.51 -1.94 -9.12
C GLU A 396 15.66 -3.15 -9.51
N ARG A 397 15.51 -3.45 -10.81
CA ARG A 397 14.75 -4.63 -11.27
C ARG A 397 15.31 -5.95 -10.78
N VAL A 398 16.64 -6.09 -10.72
CA VAL A 398 17.30 -7.27 -10.15
C VAL A 398 17.10 -7.35 -8.64
N ARG A 399 17.22 -6.23 -7.90
CA ARG A 399 16.99 -6.20 -6.44
C ARG A 399 15.55 -6.50 -6.07
N MET A 400 14.58 -5.94 -6.80
CA MET A 400 13.15 -6.25 -6.64
C MET A 400 12.86 -7.74 -6.89
N TRP A 401 13.53 -8.35 -7.87
CA TRP A 401 13.39 -9.77 -8.19
C TRP A 401 14.04 -10.69 -7.14
N GLN A 402 15.22 -10.35 -6.62
CA GLN A 402 15.91 -11.16 -5.61
C GLN A 402 15.16 -11.23 -4.29
N SER A 403 14.43 -10.17 -3.93
CA SER A 403 13.67 -10.11 -2.68
C SER A 403 12.32 -9.41 -2.89
N PRO A 404 11.36 -10.08 -3.57
CA PRO A 404 10.08 -9.46 -3.94
C PRO A 404 9.19 -9.16 -2.72
N TRP A 405 9.44 -9.81 -1.59
CA TRP A 405 8.72 -9.64 -0.33
C TRP A 405 9.45 -8.75 0.68
N ASP A 406 10.72 -8.41 0.44
CA ASP A 406 11.57 -7.66 1.37
C ASP A 406 12.64 -6.91 0.58
N ASN A 407 12.31 -5.72 0.09
CA ASN A 407 13.29 -4.89 -0.61
C ASN A 407 13.15 -3.40 -0.26
N ALA A 408 14.23 -2.66 -0.52
CA ALA A 408 14.32 -1.23 -0.23
C ALA A 408 14.13 -0.35 -1.47
N VAL A 409 13.64 -0.91 -2.58
CA VAL A 409 13.41 -0.16 -3.82
C VAL A 409 12.07 0.57 -3.69
N PRO A 410 12.01 1.91 -3.85
CA PRO A 410 10.75 2.64 -3.86
C PRO A 410 9.83 2.13 -4.98
N GLY A 411 8.61 1.71 -4.65
CA GLY A 411 7.69 1.07 -5.61
C GLY A 411 8.14 -0.32 -6.06
N GLY A 412 8.93 -1.01 -5.22
CA GLY A 412 9.48 -2.34 -5.45
C GLY A 412 8.53 -3.51 -5.20
N ASP A 413 7.23 -3.24 -5.21
CA ASP A 413 6.12 -4.13 -4.88
C ASP A 413 5.44 -4.73 -6.12
N GLN A 414 5.88 -4.39 -7.34
CA GLN A 414 5.22 -4.79 -8.59
C GLN A 414 5.07 -6.31 -8.74
N VAL A 415 6.10 -7.08 -8.38
CA VAL A 415 6.05 -8.55 -8.40
C VAL A 415 5.11 -9.08 -7.32
N ALA A 416 5.09 -8.46 -6.13
CA ALA A 416 4.15 -8.81 -5.06
C ALA A 416 2.70 -8.58 -5.50
N HIS A 417 2.39 -7.46 -6.18
CA HIS A 417 1.06 -7.21 -6.76
C HIS A 417 0.66 -8.24 -7.82
N ALA A 418 1.60 -8.67 -8.67
CA ALA A 418 1.37 -9.69 -9.67
C ALA A 418 0.99 -11.03 -9.00
N VAL A 419 1.78 -11.46 -8.02
CA VAL A 419 1.55 -12.70 -7.26
C VAL A 419 0.27 -12.62 -6.43
N TRP A 420 -0.03 -11.49 -5.78
CA TRP A 420 -1.28 -11.26 -5.06
C TRP A 420 -2.51 -11.37 -5.96
N ALA A 421 -2.46 -10.83 -7.18
CA ALA A 421 -3.56 -10.92 -8.14
C ALA A 421 -3.78 -12.36 -8.62
N LEU A 422 -2.69 -13.06 -8.98
CA LEU A 422 -2.73 -14.48 -9.33
C LEU A 422 -3.34 -15.31 -8.19
N ALA A 423 -2.81 -15.14 -6.98
CA ALA A 423 -3.28 -15.80 -5.77
C ALA A 423 -4.77 -15.53 -5.52
N THR A 424 -5.24 -14.29 -5.73
CA THR A 424 -6.67 -13.92 -5.58
C THR A 424 -7.57 -14.63 -6.59
N GLY A 425 -7.11 -14.84 -7.82
CA GLY A 425 -7.88 -15.58 -8.82
C GLY A 425 -8.07 -17.05 -8.50
N GLY A 426 -7.10 -17.69 -7.83
CA GLY A 426 -7.22 -19.12 -7.52
C GLY A 426 -7.30 -20.00 -8.79
N PRO A 427 -7.89 -21.19 -8.72
CA PRO A 427 -7.99 -22.10 -9.87
C PRO A 427 -8.94 -21.61 -10.97
N PHE A 428 -10.07 -21.00 -10.62
CA PHE A 428 -11.16 -20.65 -11.56
C PHE A 428 -11.31 -19.15 -11.85
N GLY A 429 -10.59 -18.30 -11.11
CA GLY A 429 -10.68 -16.85 -11.24
C GLY A 429 -11.86 -16.26 -10.47
N SER A 430 -11.88 -14.93 -10.41
CA SER A 430 -12.97 -14.16 -9.81
C SER A 430 -14.20 -14.03 -10.73
N GLY A 431 -14.05 -14.43 -12.01
CA GLY A 431 -15.02 -14.19 -13.08
C GLY A 431 -14.70 -12.94 -13.91
N LEU A 432 -14.98 -13.00 -15.22
CA LEU A 432 -14.76 -11.89 -16.16
C LEU A 432 -15.56 -10.66 -15.74
N GLY A 433 -14.88 -9.51 -15.64
CA GLY A 433 -15.53 -8.27 -15.20
C GLY A 433 -15.68 -8.10 -13.69
N LEU A 434 -15.29 -9.09 -12.87
CA LEU A 434 -15.48 -9.11 -11.42
C LEU A 434 -14.17 -9.04 -10.60
N GLY A 435 -13.02 -9.22 -11.26
CA GLY A 435 -11.68 -9.03 -10.67
C GLY A 435 -11.40 -7.56 -10.33
N ASP A 436 -10.48 -7.32 -9.39
CA ASP A 436 -10.06 -5.97 -8.99
C ASP A 436 -8.71 -5.64 -9.63
N VAL A 437 -8.64 -5.84 -10.94
CA VAL A 437 -7.41 -5.66 -11.73
C VAL A 437 -6.97 -4.18 -11.76
N GLN A 438 -7.78 -3.23 -11.28
CA GLN A 438 -7.36 -1.85 -11.06
C GLN A 438 -6.19 -1.69 -10.08
N TYR A 439 -6.00 -2.62 -9.15
CA TYR A 439 -4.89 -2.58 -8.19
C TYR A 439 -3.55 -3.03 -8.80
N LEU A 440 -3.56 -3.70 -9.96
CA LEU A 440 -2.32 -4.12 -10.62
C LEU A 440 -1.59 -2.93 -11.26
N PRO A 441 -0.35 -2.61 -10.83
CA PRO A 441 0.46 -1.60 -11.50
C PRO A 441 0.75 -2.07 -12.93
N ALA A 442 0.62 -1.19 -13.92
CA ALA A 442 0.82 -1.53 -15.34
C ALA A 442 0.07 -2.80 -15.81
N GLY A 443 -1.04 -3.21 -15.17
CA GLY A 443 -1.78 -4.43 -15.55
C GLY A 443 -2.56 -4.33 -16.87
N HIS A 444 -2.37 -3.26 -17.63
CA HIS A 444 -2.78 -3.16 -19.03
C HIS A 444 -1.64 -3.49 -20.00
N THR A 445 -0.37 -3.41 -19.55
CA THR A 445 0.82 -3.74 -20.34
C THR A 445 1.51 -4.96 -19.74
N ASP A 446 2.35 -4.76 -18.73
CA ASP A 446 3.39 -5.70 -18.29
C ASP A 446 2.80 -6.82 -17.41
N LEU A 447 1.78 -6.49 -16.62
CA LEU A 447 1.13 -7.43 -15.70
C LEU A 447 -0.22 -7.95 -16.21
N ILE A 448 -0.46 -7.92 -17.52
CA ILE A 448 -1.74 -8.40 -18.10
C ILE A 448 -1.98 -9.89 -17.77
N LEU A 449 -0.94 -10.72 -17.71
CA LEU A 449 -1.07 -12.14 -17.35
C LEU A 449 -1.55 -12.30 -15.90
N ALA A 450 -1.12 -11.42 -14.98
CA ALA A 450 -1.63 -11.42 -13.61
C ALA A 450 -3.12 -11.02 -13.57
N ALA A 451 -3.54 -10.08 -14.42
CA ALA A 451 -4.94 -9.68 -14.54
C ALA A 451 -5.81 -10.81 -15.12
N VAL A 452 -5.31 -11.53 -16.14
CA VAL A 452 -5.96 -12.73 -16.66
C VAL A 452 -6.09 -13.80 -15.58
N GLY A 453 -5.02 -14.04 -14.81
CA GLY A 453 -5.05 -15.02 -13.73
C GLY A 453 -5.99 -14.64 -12.59
N GLU A 454 -6.20 -13.35 -12.31
CA GLU A 454 -7.17 -12.89 -11.31
C GLU A 454 -8.62 -13.15 -11.74
N GLU A 455 -8.96 -12.92 -13.02
CA GLU A 455 -10.34 -13.05 -13.51
C GLU A 455 -10.70 -14.45 -14.01
N LEU A 456 -9.77 -15.15 -14.67
CA LEU A 456 -9.99 -16.47 -15.26
C LEU A 456 -9.25 -17.61 -14.53
N GLY A 457 -8.44 -17.30 -13.52
CA GLY A 457 -7.73 -18.29 -12.72
C GLY A 457 -6.63 -19.03 -13.47
N ALA A 458 -6.15 -20.11 -12.84
CA ALA A 458 -5.17 -21.01 -13.42
C ALA A 458 -5.67 -21.65 -14.71
N VAL A 459 -6.96 -22.00 -14.78
CA VAL A 459 -7.58 -22.56 -15.99
C VAL A 459 -7.48 -21.58 -17.17
N GLY A 460 -7.77 -20.30 -16.94
CA GLY A 460 -7.61 -19.25 -17.95
C GLY A 460 -6.18 -19.10 -18.45
N LEU A 461 -5.21 -19.07 -17.54
CA LEU A 461 -3.79 -18.93 -17.88
C LEU A 461 -3.25 -20.16 -18.62
N ILE A 462 -3.68 -21.37 -18.26
CA ILE A 462 -3.39 -22.59 -19.01
C ILE A 462 -4.01 -22.48 -20.42
N GLY A 463 -5.25 -22.00 -20.54
CA GLY A 463 -5.90 -21.75 -21.84
C GLY A 463 -5.10 -20.77 -22.72
N VAL A 464 -4.62 -19.67 -22.14
CA VAL A 464 -3.74 -18.70 -22.84
C VAL A 464 -2.42 -19.34 -23.27
N ALA A 465 -1.79 -20.12 -22.39
CA ALA A 465 -0.55 -20.83 -22.72
C ALA A 465 -0.74 -21.87 -23.83
N LEU A 466 -1.87 -22.60 -23.84
CA LEU A 466 -2.23 -23.52 -24.91
C LEU A 466 -2.47 -22.80 -26.24
N ALA A 467 -3.11 -21.62 -26.22
CA ALA A 467 -3.30 -20.81 -27.42
C ALA A 467 -1.96 -20.30 -28.00
N TYR A 468 -1.02 -19.86 -27.16
CA TYR A 468 0.34 -19.56 -27.63
C TYR A 468 1.09 -20.80 -28.10
N GLY A 469 0.96 -21.93 -27.40
CA GLY A 469 1.52 -23.21 -27.82
C GLY A 469 1.02 -23.63 -29.20
N ALA A 470 -0.28 -23.42 -29.49
CA ALA A 470 -0.87 -23.65 -30.80
C ALA A 470 -0.30 -22.68 -31.87
N LEU A 471 -0.14 -21.39 -31.55
CA LEU A 471 0.51 -20.41 -32.45
C LEU A 471 1.95 -20.82 -32.78
N THR A 472 2.75 -21.18 -31.78
CA THR A 472 4.15 -21.59 -31.97
C THR A 472 4.25 -22.89 -32.74
N TRP A 473 3.44 -23.90 -32.38
CA TRP A 473 3.39 -25.17 -33.10
C TRP A 473 3.02 -24.98 -34.57
N ARG A 474 2.05 -24.10 -34.86
CA ARG A 474 1.67 -23.75 -36.23
C ARG A 474 2.75 -22.98 -36.96
N GLY A 475 3.37 -21.98 -36.33
CA GLY A 475 4.50 -21.25 -36.91
C GLY A 475 5.65 -22.18 -37.32
N PHE A 476 6.02 -23.13 -36.47
CA PHE A 476 7.05 -24.13 -36.79
C PHE A 476 6.61 -25.16 -37.84
N ARG A 477 5.30 -25.45 -37.95
CA ARG A 477 4.77 -26.26 -39.05
C ARG A 477 4.86 -25.51 -40.37
N ILE A 478 4.54 -24.21 -40.39
CA ILE A 478 4.67 -23.34 -41.58
C ILE A 478 6.14 -23.24 -41.99
N ALA A 479 7.05 -23.05 -41.04
CA ALA A 479 8.49 -23.03 -41.32
C ALA A 479 8.95 -24.31 -42.04
N ARG A 480 8.56 -25.49 -41.52
CA ARG A 480 8.92 -26.79 -42.14
C ARG A 480 8.25 -27.06 -43.49
N ALA A 481 7.18 -26.36 -43.80
CA ALA A 481 6.48 -26.45 -45.08
C ALA A 481 6.92 -25.35 -46.06
N ALA A 482 7.87 -24.50 -45.69
CA ALA A 482 8.30 -23.40 -46.53
C ALA A 482 8.92 -23.91 -47.85
N PRO A 483 8.79 -23.16 -48.94
CA PRO A 483 9.32 -23.55 -50.25
C PRO A 483 10.81 -23.23 -50.41
N ASN A 484 11.36 -22.32 -49.59
CA ASN A 484 12.75 -21.87 -49.66
C ASN A 484 13.34 -21.60 -48.28
N ASP A 485 14.67 -21.52 -48.21
CA ASP A 485 15.42 -21.32 -46.95
C ASP A 485 15.06 -20.00 -46.25
N TYR A 486 14.82 -18.93 -47.02
CA TYR A 486 14.42 -17.64 -46.46
C TYR A 486 13.10 -17.73 -45.70
N GLY A 487 12.09 -18.34 -46.30
CA GLY A 487 10.77 -18.58 -45.70
C GLY A 487 10.87 -19.50 -44.48
N PHE A 488 11.74 -20.52 -44.51
CA PHE A 488 12.00 -21.38 -43.35
C PHE A 488 12.55 -20.57 -42.16
N PHE A 489 13.62 -19.80 -42.37
CA PHE A 489 14.23 -19.02 -41.29
C PHE A 489 13.32 -17.86 -40.83
N LEU A 490 12.62 -17.20 -41.76
CA LEU A 490 11.69 -16.12 -41.44
C LEU A 490 10.51 -16.63 -40.61
N ALA A 491 9.86 -17.72 -41.02
CA ALA A 491 8.77 -18.30 -40.23
C ALA A 491 9.25 -18.77 -38.85
N THR A 492 10.46 -19.32 -38.74
CA THR A 492 11.07 -19.69 -37.45
C THR A 492 11.31 -18.45 -36.58
N ALA A 493 11.90 -17.39 -37.13
CA ALA A 493 12.17 -16.14 -36.41
C ALA A 493 10.88 -15.43 -35.96
N LEU A 494 9.84 -15.42 -36.80
CA LEU A 494 8.54 -14.83 -36.48
C LEU A 494 7.77 -15.64 -35.44
N ALA A 495 7.84 -16.97 -35.48
CA ALA A 495 7.27 -17.81 -34.42
C ALA A 495 7.96 -17.55 -33.06
N LEU A 496 9.29 -17.40 -33.07
CA LEU A 496 10.08 -17.03 -31.90
C LEU A 496 9.79 -15.60 -31.41
N PHE A 497 9.60 -14.67 -32.33
CA PHE A 497 9.20 -13.29 -32.07
C PHE A 497 7.91 -13.21 -31.24
N LEU A 498 6.96 -14.11 -31.50
CA LEU A 498 5.69 -14.17 -30.77
C LEU A 498 5.77 -14.89 -29.42
N ILE A 499 6.59 -15.95 -29.28
CA ILE A 499 6.60 -16.78 -28.04
C ILE A 499 7.62 -16.34 -26.99
N ILE A 500 8.79 -15.84 -27.40
CA ILE A 500 9.85 -15.45 -26.45
C ILE A 500 9.38 -14.35 -25.48
N PRO A 501 8.69 -13.28 -25.92
CA PRO A 501 8.16 -12.27 -25.01
C PRO A 501 7.19 -12.85 -23.98
N VAL A 502 6.34 -13.80 -24.39
CA VAL A 502 5.39 -14.47 -23.49
C VAL A 502 6.12 -15.22 -22.38
N LEU A 503 7.15 -15.98 -22.72
CA LEU A 503 7.95 -16.72 -21.72
C LEU A 503 8.70 -15.78 -20.78
N ILE A 504 9.27 -14.69 -21.31
CA ILE A 504 9.94 -13.67 -20.49
C ILE A 504 8.95 -13.01 -19.52
N MET A 505 7.76 -12.63 -19.99
CA MET A 505 6.77 -11.96 -19.15
C MET A 505 6.11 -12.89 -18.15
N ALA A 506 5.82 -14.15 -18.52
CA ALA A 506 5.36 -15.17 -17.58
C ALA A 506 6.41 -15.42 -16.48
N GLY A 507 7.69 -15.51 -16.84
CA GLY A 507 8.78 -15.62 -15.87
C GLY A 507 8.90 -14.41 -14.95
N GLY A 508 8.71 -13.20 -15.47
CA GLY A 508 8.70 -11.96 -14.68
C GLY A 508 7.53 -11.86 -13.70
N VAL A 509 6.32 -12.18 -14.16
CA VAL A 509 5.08 -12.15 -13.37
C VAL A 509 5.10 -13.17 -12.24
N LEU A 510 5.68 -14.35 -12.48
CA LEU A 510 5.82 -15.42 -11.49
C LEU A 510 7.05 -15.26 -10.58
N GLY A 511 7.89 -14.25 -10.81
CA GLY A 511 9.10 -14.00 -10.01
C GLY A 511 10.28 -14.95 -10.30
N VAL A 512 10.27 -15.66 -11.44
CA VAL A 512 11.36 -16.57 -11.87
C VAL A 512 12.54 -15.78 -12.46
N ILE A 513 12.26 -14.70 -13.18
CA ILE A 513 13.27 -13.78 -13.72
C ILE A 513 12.87 -12.32 -13.45
N PRO A 514 13.78 -11.33 -13.58
CA PRO A 514 13.43 -9.91 -13.43
C PRO A 514 12.39 -9.44 -14.45
N LEU A 515 11.52 -8.51 -14.05
CA LEU A 515 10.56 -7.86 -14.95
C LEU A 515 11.28 -7.04 -16.03
N THR A 516 11.01 -7.32 -17.31
CA THR A 516 11.72 -6.71 -18.45
C THR A 516 10.91 -5.61 -19.15
N GLY A 517 9.61 -5.49 -18.89
CA GLY A 517 8.75 -4.45 -19.46
C GLY A 517 8.41 -4.65 -20.93
N VAL A 518 8.49 -5.91 -21.42
CA VAL A 518 8.12 -6.26 -22.79
C VAL A 518 6.60 -6.51 -22.85
N VAL A 519 5.98 -6.13 -23.96
CA VAL A 519 4.54 -6.32 -24.18
C VAL A 519 4.24 -7.79 -24.49
N THR A 520 3.21 -8.37 -23.85
CA THR A 520 2.76 -9.74 -24.15
C THR A 520 1.97 -9.74 -25.47
N PRO A 521 2.42 -10.45 -26.53
CA PRO A 521 1.84 -10.35 -27.86
C PRO A 521 0.34 -10.64 -27.92
N PHE A 522 -0.45 -9.83 -28.61
CA PHE A 522 -1.92 -9.95 -28.70
C PHE A 522 -2.72 -9.74 -27.40
N LEU A 523 -2.19 -9.97 -26.20
CA LEU A 523 -2.94 -9.75 -24.94
C LEU A 523 -2.81 -8.32 -24.40
N SER A 524 -1.57 -7.84 -24.26
CA SER A 524 -1.28 -6.56 -23.63
C SER A 524 -1.70 -5.38 -24.50
N TYR A 525 -2.07 -4.28 -23.87
CA TYR A 525 -2.19 -2.98 -24.50
C TYR A 525 -0.80 -2.49 -24.95
N GLY A 526 -0.64 -2.23 -26.23
CA GLY A 526 0.57 -1.63 -26.80
C GLY A 526 0.33 -1.34 -28.27
N GLY A 527 0.08 -0.08 -28.63
CA GLY A 527 -0.38 0.29 -29.98
C GLY A 527 0.56 -0.22 -31.09
N SER A 528 1.84 0.16 -31.06
CA SER A 528 2.83 -0.29 -32.04
C SER A 528 3.17 -1.77 -31.91
N ALA A 529 3.19 -2.32 -30.69
CA ALA A 529 3.45 -3.74 -30.46
C ALA A 529 2.34 -4.62 -31.07
N MET A 530 1.07 -4.22 -30.90
CA MET A 530 -0.07 -4.90 -31.50
C MET A 530 0.04 -4.94 -33.02
N ALA A 531 0.36 -3.79 -33.65
CA ALA A 531 0.58 -3.73 -35.09
C ALA A 531 1.72 -4.65 -35.55
N ALA A 532 2.85 -4.69 -34.83
CA ALA A 532 3.98 -5.56 -35.14
C ALA A 532 3.64 -7.06 -34.98
N ASN A 533 2.88 -7.44 -33.95
CA ASN A 533 2.45 -8.83 -33.75
C ASN A 533 1.55 -9.32 -34.90
N PHE A 534 0.61 -8.49 -35.34
CA PHE A 534 -0.22 -8.81 -36.49
C PHE A 534 0.56 -8.76 -37.81
N ALA A 535 1.57 -7.89 -37.94
CA ALA A 535 2.48 -7.91 -39.09
C ALA A 535 3.24 -9.23 -39.19
N ALA A 536 3.78 -9.72 -38.07
CA ALA A 536 4.43 -11.04 -38.00
C ALA A 536 3.48 -12.17 -38.43
N LEU A 537 2.22 -12.12 -37.99
CA LEU A 537 1.20 -13.09 -38.37
C LEU A 537 0.83 -13.00 -39.86
N GLY A 538 0.79 -11.80 -40.44
CA GLY A 538 0.59 -11.56 -41.86
C GLY A 538 1.72 -12.13 -42.72
N MET A 539 2.96 -11.92 -42.31
CA MET A 539 4.14 -12.52 -42.95
C MET A 539 4.11 -14.06 -42.87
N LEU A 540 3.79 -14.63 -41.70
CA LEU A 540 3.60 -16.08 -41.55
C LEU A 540 2.50 -16.63 -42.46
N SER A 541 1.39 -15.91 -42.58
CA SER A 541 0.27 -16.28 -43.45
C SER A 541 0.65 -16.22 -44.93
N SER A 542 1.46 -15.24 -45.33
CA SER A 542 2.00 -15.16 -46.71
C SER A 542 2.91 -16.35 -47.04
N ILE A 543 3.78 -16.78 -46.10
CA ILE A 543 4.63 -17.96 -46.29
C ILE A 543 3.79 -19.24 -46.38
N HIS A 544 2.74 -19.37 -45.56
CA HIS A 544 1.84 -20.52 -45.60
C HIS A 544 1.08 -20.66 -46.92
N ALA A 545 0.70 -19.53 -47.53
CA ALA A 545 -0.06 -19.51 -48.78
C ALA A 545 0.76 -19.97 -50.01
N ASP A 546 2.06 -20.24 -49.86
CA ASP A 546 2.87 -20.75 -50.96
C ASP A 546 2.58 -22.23 -51.25
N ARG A 547 2.31 -22.53 -52.52
CA ARG A 547 1.93 -23.86 -53.02
C ARG A 547 3.08 -24.62 -53.69
N ARG A 548 4.27 -24.01 -53.79
CA ARG A 548 5.45 -24.73 -54.30
C ARG A 548 5.78 -25.90 -53.37
N ALA A 549 6.42 -26.93 -53.92
CA ALA A 549 6.88 -28.05 -53.12
C ALA A 549 7.81 -27.54 -52.00
N ALA A 550 7.61 -28.07 -50.79
CA ALA A 550 8.44 -27.71 -49.65
C ALA A 550 9.92 -28.01 -49.94
N GLY A 551 10.81 -27.13 -49.50
CA GLY A 551 12.25 -27.33 -49.63
C GLY A 551 12.73 -28.55 -48.84
N ASP A 552 13.90 -29.09 -49.21
CA ASP A 552 14.51 -30.19 -48.44
C ASP A 552 15.13 -29.67 -47.14
N PHE A 553 14.34 -29.73 -46.07
CA PHE A 553 14.79 -29.34 -44.73
C PHE A 553 15.15 -30.53 -43.83
N GLN A 554 15.50 -31.70 -44.38
CA GLN A 554 16.06 -32.81 -43.60
C GLN A 554 17.18 -32.35 -42.64
N PRO A 555 18.12 -31.48 -43.05
CA PRO A 555 19.18 -31.02 -42.15
C PRO A 555 18.69 -30.21 -40.93
N PHE A 556 17.46 -29.69 -40.96
CA PHE A 556 16.91 -28.84 -39.89
C PHE A 556 15.93 -29.55 -38.96
N ARG A 557 15.57 -30.81 -39.23
CA ARG A 557 14.60 -31.57 -38.42
C ARG A 557 15.04 -31.74 -36.96
N ALA A 558 16.26 -32.20 -36.72
CA ALA A 558 16.78 -32.38 -35.36
C ALA A 558 16.94 -31.03 -34.60
N PRO A 559 17.52 -29.98 -35.19
CA PRO A 559 17.60 -28.66 -34.55
C PRO A 559 16.23 -28.06 -34.20
N MET A 560 15.22 -28.22 -35.07
CA MET A 560 13.85 -27.77 -34.77
C MET A 560 13.22 -28.56 -33.62
N ARG A 561 13.48 -29.86 -33.50
CA ARG A 561 13.03 -30.67 -32.35
C ARG A 561 13.69 -30.20 -31.05
N TRP A 562 14.98 -29.90 -31.08
CA TRP A 562 15.69 -29.35 -29.92
C TRP A 562 15.16 -27.99 -29.52
N LEU A 563 14.87 -27.11 -30.49
CA LEU A 563 14.26 -25.81 -30.22
C LEU A 563 12.88 -25.97 -29.55
N GLY A 564 12.04 -26.85 -30.08
CA GLY A 564 10.74 -27.18 -29.46
C GLY A 564 10.89 -27.76 -28.04
N GLY A 565 11.85 -28.67 -27.85
CA GLY A 565 12.18 -29.22 -26.54
C GLY A 565 12.67 -28.16 -25.55
N ALA A 566 13.52 -27.23 -25.98
CA ALA A 566 14.01 -26.13 -25.15
C ALA A 566 12.87 -25.20 -24.72
N LEU A 567 11.96 -24.83 -25.62
CA LEU A 567 10.79 -24.03 -25.27
C LEU A 567 9.87 -24.77 -24.28
N ALA A 568 9.69 -26.08 -24.44
CA ALA A 568 8.93 -26.91 -23.49
C ALA A 568 9.60 -26.97 -22.11
N VAL A 569 10.92 -27.16 -22.06
CA VAL A 569 11.71 -27.13 -20.81
C VAL A 569 11.64 -25.76 -20.13
N CYS A 570 11.62 -24.66 -20.87
CA CYS A 570 11.40 -23.33 -20.29
C CYS A 570 9.97 -23.13 -19.76
N THR A 571 8.97 -23.75 -20.39
CA THR A 571 7.56 -23.58 -20.02
C THR A 571 7.18 -24.40 -18.78
N LEU A 572 7.78 -25.58 -18.59
CA LEU A 572 7.42 -26.50 -17.50
C LEU A 572 7.62 -25.91 -16.09
N PRO A 573 8.76 -25.28 -15.74
CA PRO A 573 8.92 -24.60 -14.45
C PRO A 573 7.93 -23.46 -14.24
N LEU A 574 7.60 -22.72 -15.31
CA LEU A 574 6.59 -21.65 -15.25
C LEU A 574 5.21 -22.21 -14.92
N MET A 575 4.85 -23.38 -15.48
CA MET A 575 3.60 -24.07 -15.15
C MET A 575 3.57 -24.56 -13.71
N VAL A 576 4.68 -25.14 -13.23
CA VAL A 576 4.79 -25.57 -11.82
C VAL A 576 4.61 -24.38 -10.88
N MET A 577 5.30 -23.27 -11.15
CA MET A 577 5.19 -22.04 -10.35
C MET A 577 3.80 -21.41 -10.43
N LEU A 578 3.14 -21.46 -11.60
CA LEU A 578 1.76 -21.00 -11.76
C LEU A 578 0.80 -21.79 -10.88
N ILE A 579 0.91 -23.13 -10.90
CA ILE A 579 0.06 -24.01 -10.07
C ILE A 579 0.37 -23.82 -8.59
N ASP A 580 1.63 -23.64 -8.22
CA ASP A 580 2.03 -23.33 -6.86
C ASP A 580 1.37 -22.04 -6.34
N VAL A 581 1.48 -20.95 -7.11
CA VAL A 581 0.96 -19.63 -6.72
C VAL A 581 -0.58 -19.55 -6.76
N GLN A 582 -1.25 -20.18 -7.72
CA GLN A 582 -2.70 -20.05 -7.88
C GLN A 582 -3.53 -21.19 -7.29
N VAL A 583 -2.93 -22.34 -7.01
CA VAL A 583 -3.67 -23.53 -6.56
C VAL A 583 -3.16 -24.04 -5.24
N VAL A 584 -1.86 -24.34 -5.11
CA VAL A 584 -1.31 -25.02 -3.93
C VAL A 584 -1.20 -24.07 -2.73
N HIS A 585 -0.52 -22.94 -2.90
CA HIS A 585 -0.23 -21.97 -1.85
C HIS A 585 -0.96 -20.64 -2.06
N ALA A 586 -2.09 -20.68 -2.76
CA ALA A 586 -2.83 -19.48 -3.17
C ALA A 586 -3.21 -18.60 -1.97
N ASP A 587 -3.69 -19.20 -0.87
CA ASP A 587 -4.11 -18.44 0.30
C ASP A 587 -2.94 -17.85 1.08
N ASP A 588 -1.81 -18.55 1.12
CA ASP A 588 -0.59 -18.06 1.77
C ASP A 588 -0.02 -16.86 1.01
N TYR A 589 0.06 -16.94 -0.31
CA TYR A 589 0.47 -15.81 -1.15
C TYR A 589 -0.50 -14.64 -1.07
N LEU A 590 -1.81 -14.89 -0.99
CA LEU A 590 -2.85 -13.85 -0.95
C LEU A 590 -2.66 -12.88 0.21
N VAL A 591 -2.23 -13.36 1.38
CA VAL A 591 -2.06 -12.57 2.60
C VAL A 591 -0.60 -12.30 2.97
N LYS A 592 0.36 -12.81 2.19
CA LYS A 592 1.79 -12.61 2.44
C LYS A 592 2.13 -11.11 2.40
N PRO A 593 2.74 -10.55 3.45
CA PRO A 593 3.08 -9.13 3.50
C PRO A 593 4.37 -8.83 2.72
N HIS A 594 4.46 -7.62 2.17
CA HIS A 594 5.65 -7.08 1.50
C HIS A 594 6.29 -6.01 2.38
N LEU A 595 7.57 -6.12 2.73
CA LEU A 595 8.31 -5.09 3.47
C LEU A 595 9.01 -4.13 2.49
N GLY A 596 8.42 -2.95 2.32
CA GLY A 596 8.87 -1.93 1.38
C GLY A 596 9.27 -0.61 2.05
N VAL A 597 9.82 0.33 1.26
CA VAL A 597 10.15 1.71 1.68
C VAL A 597 9.01 2.65 1.25
N GLN A 598 8.47 3.38 2.22
CA GLN A 598 7.42 4.39 2.01
C GLN A 598 7.99 5.73 1.53
N ALA A 599 7.12 6.64 1.10
CA ALA A 599 7.52 7.98 0.62
C ALA A 599 8.24 8.83 1.68
N ASP A 600 8.02 8.56 2.97
CA ASP A 600 8.72 9.19 4.10
C ASP A 600 10.09 8.56 4.39
N GLY A 601 10.52 7.59 3.59
CA GLY A 601 11.76 6.83 3.77
C GLY A 601 11.67 5.70 4.80
N GLY A 602 10.54 5.57 5.51
CA GLY A 602 10.33 4.54 6.51
C GLY A 602 10.09 3.17 5.89
N ARG A 603 10.63 2.10 6.50
CA ARG A 603 10.35 0.71 6.09
C ARG A 603 9.12 0.17 6.80
N ARG A 604 8.11 -0.25 6.04
CA ARG A 604 6.84 -0.74 6.60
C ARG A 604 6.27 -1.90 5.79
N TYR A 605 5.54 -2.77 6.47
CA TYR A 605 4.79 -3.84 5.81
C TYR A 605 3.59 -3.28 5.05
N GLU A 606 3.52 -3.63 3.79
CA GLU A 606 2.40 -3.45 2.88
C GLU A 606 1.68 -4.80 2.68
N TYR A 607 0.40 -4.71 2.37
CA TYR A 607 -0.48 -5.88 2.26
C TYR A 607 -1.29 -5.79 0.96
N ASN A 608 -1.77 -6.94 0.50
CA ASN A 608 -2.60 -7.04 -0.69
C ASN A 608 -3.76 -6.02 -0.64
N PRO A 609 -3.83 -5.07 -1.60
CA PRO A 609 -4.86 -4.03 -1.62
C PRO A 609 -6.29 -4.56 -1.59
N ARG A 610 -6.50 -5.78 -2.10
CA ARG A 610 -7.81 -6.47 -2.14
C ARG A 610 -8.27 -6.88 -0.75
N VAL A 611 -7.34 -7.34 0.09
CA VAL A 611 -7.60 -7.63 1.52
C VAL A 611 -7.92 -6.32 2.25
N LEU A 612 -7.09 -5.29 2.05
CA LEU A 612 -7.30 -3.98 2.68
C LEU A 612 -8.62 -3.33 2.24
N ASP A 613 -9.08 -3.60 1.01
CA ASP A 613 -10.37 -3.10 0.53
C ASP A 613 -11.56 -3.77 1.22
N VAL A 614 -11.48 -5.09 1.42
CA VAL A 614 -12.44 -5.82 2.26
C VAL A 614 -12.45 -5.22 3.66
N VAL A 615 -11.29 -5.06 4.30
CA VAL A 615 -11.17 -4.44 5.63
C VAL A 615 -11.86 -3.07 5.66
N ARG A 616 -11.57 -2.18 4.70
CA ARG A 616 -12.16 -0.83 4.67
C ARG A 616 -13.68 -0.82 4.59
N ARG A 617 -14.27 -1.75 3.83
CA ARG A 617 -15.73 -1.84 3.60
C ARG A 617 -16.50 -2.51 4.73
N MET A 618 -15.82 -3.24 5.61
CA MET A 618 -16.48 -3.91 6.73
C MET A 618 -17.09 -2.87 7.68
N PRO A 619 -18.32 -3.07 8.18
CA PRO A 619 -18.89 -2.17 9.18
C PRO A 619 -18.09 -2.23 10.48
N ARG A 620 -17.95 -1.08 11.16
CA ARG A 620 -17.38 -1.02 12.50
C ARG A 620 -18.46 -1.31 13.55
N GLY A 621 -18.11 -2.03 14.61
CA GLY A 621 -18.98 -2.22 15.78
C GLY A 621 -19.01 -1.01 16.69
N THR A 622 -19.71 -1.13 17.81
CA THR A 622 -19.86 -0.06 18.80
C THR A 622 -18.75 -0.12 19.83
N VAL A 623 -18.16 1.04 20.15
CA VAL A 623 -17.29 1.19 21.32
C VAL A 623 -18.18 1.53 22.51
N TYR A 624 -18.22 0.67 23.51
CA TYR A 624 -18.95 0.87 24.76
C TYR A 624 -18.01 1.27 25.89
N ASP A 625 -18.52 2.08 26.80
CA ASP A 625 -17.91 2.31 28.11
C ASP A 625 -18.13 1.10 29.03
N ARG A 626 -17.60 1.18 30.26
CA ARG A 626 -17.70 0.10 31.26
C ARG A 626 -19.13 -0.18 31.75
N GLN A 627 -20.07 0.75 31.56
CA GLN A 627 -21.47 0.63 31.94
C GLN A 627 -22.38 0.25 30.76
N GLY A 628 -21.80 0.07 29.56
CA GLY A 628 -22.54 -0.24 28.33
C GLY A 628 -23.08 0.97 27.58
N PHE A 629 -22.61 2.19 27.87
CA PHE A 629 -22.95 3.39 27.09
C PHE A 629 -22.10 3.50 25.83
N PRO A 630 -22.69 3.78 24.65
CA PRO A 630 -21.96 3.88 23.39
C PRO A 630 -21.09 5.15 23.34
N LEU A 631 -19.78 4.98 23.36
CA LEU A 631 -18.80 6.07 23.21
C LEU A 631 -18.52 6.43 21.75
N ALA A 632 -18.62 5.45 20.85
CA ALA A 632 -18.54 5.64 19.40
C ALA A 632 -19.33 4.56 18.65
N THR A 633 -20.20 4.94 17.70
CA THR A 633 -21.04 3.96 16.98
C THR A 633 -21.53 4.46 15.63
N ASP A 634 -21.76 3.52 14.71
CA ASP A 634 -22.51 3.75 13.46
C ASP A 634 -23.98 3.29 13.59
N ASP A 635 -24.37 2.70 14.72
CA ASP A 635 -25.73 2.20 14.98
C ASP A 635 -26.59 3.31 15.61
N SER A 636 -27.48 3.88 14.80
CA SER A 636 -28.44 4.89 15.26
C SER A 636 -29.38 4.38 16.36
N ALA A 637 -29.68 3.07 16.39
CA ALA A 637 -30.52 2.48 17.43
C ALA A 637 -29.78 2.38 18.78
N ALA A 638 -28.46 2.14 18.78
CA ALA A 638 -27.65 2.18 19.99
C ALA A 638 -27.61 3.59 20.60
N VAL A 639 -27.46 4.62 19.76
CA VAL A 639 -27.51 6.03 20.19
C VAL A 639 -28.88 6.37 20.78
N GLU A 640 -29.96 5.98 20.10
CA GLU A 640 -31.32 6.30 20.54
C GLU A 640 -31.66 5.66 21.89
N ARG A 641 -31.30 4.38 22.09
CA ARG A 641 -31.46 3.68 23.37
C ARG A 641 -30.77 4.38 24.53
N SER A 642 -29.66 5.08 24.26
CA SER A 642 -28.86 5.77 25.27
C SER A 642 -29.17 7.27 25.39
N ARG A 643 -30.08 7.81 24.57
CA ARG A 643 -30.38 9.26 24.49
C ARG A 643 -30.79 9.84 25.84
N SER A 644 -31.71 9.20 26.54
CA SER A 644 -32.20 9.67 27.84
C SER A 644 -31.10 9.67 28.92
N ALA A 645 -30.18 8.70 28.85
CA ALA A 645 -29.06 8.63 29.78
C ALA A 645 -28.04 9.77 29.53
N TYR A 646 -27.68 10.01 28.27
CA TYR A 646 -26.81 11.13 27.90
C TYR A 646 -27.44 12.50 28.18
N GLN A 647 -28.76 12.63 28.02
CA GLN A 647 -29.48 13.85 28.38
C GLN A 647 -29.39 14.13 29.89
N LYS A 648 -29.51 13.11 30.75
CA LYS A 648 -29.29 13.25 32.20
C LYS A 648 -27.84 13.66 32.55
N LEU A 649 -26.89 13.28 31.71
CA LEU A 649 -25.48 13.70 31.83
C LEU A 649 -25.23 15.12 31.28
N GLY A 650 -26.23 15.77 30.68
CA GLY A 650 -26.09 17.10 30.07
C GLY A 650 -25.43 17.08 28.69
N VAL A 651 -25.50 15.95 27.99
CA VAL A 651 -24.97 15.79 26.63
C VAL A 651 -26.12 15.81 25.61
N PRO A 652 -26.29 16.90 24.85
CA PRO A 652 -27.26 16.94 23.76
C PRO A 652 -26.76 16.11 22.57
N ILE A 653 -27.30 14.90 22.41
CA ILE A 653 -26.94 14.00 21.31
C ILE A 653 -27.15 14.65 19.94
N ALA A 654 -28.18 15.49 19.78
CA ALA A 654 -28.44 16.18 18.51
C ALA A 654 -27.29 17.11 18.07
N GLU A 655 -26.56 17.69 19.02
CA GLU A 655 -25.40 18.54 18.72
C GLU A 655 -24.13 17.72 18.49
N SER A 656 -23.97 16.63 19.24
CA SER A 656 -22.75 15.80 19.19
C SER A 656 -22.76 14.82 18.01
N CYS A 657 -23.95 14.41 17.57
CA CYS A 657 -24.19 13.47 16.48
C CYS A 657 -25.32 13.98 15.56
N PRO A 658 -25.06 15.06 14.80
CA PRO A 658 -26.07 15.68 13.95
C PRO A 658 -26.42 14.85 12.71
N ASN A 659 -25.48 14.03 12.21
CA ASN A 659 -25.66 13.22 11.02
C ASN A 659 -25.79 11.73 11.37
N PRO A 660 -26.94 11.09 11.14
CA PRO A 660 -27.16 9.67 11.45
C PRO A 660 -26.41 8.70 10.52
N THR A 661 -25.83 9.19 9.41
CA THR A 661 -25.04 8.37 8.47
C THR A 661 -23.54 8.38 8.77
N GLU A 662 -23.11 9.21 9.72
CA GLU A 662 -21.72 9.30 10.15
C GLU A 662 -21.54 8.60 11.49
N ARG A 663 -20.30 8.19 11.75
CA ARG A 663 -19.91 7.66 13.05
C ARG A 663 -20.16 8.69 14.15
N CYS A 664 -21.05 8.35 15.08
CA CYS A 664 -21.47 9.19 16.18
C CYS A 664 -20.50 9.05 17.37
N TYR A 665 -20.07 10.18 17.94
CA TYR A 665 -19.27 10.25 19.16
C TYR A 665 -20.02 11.08 20.22
N PRO A 666 -20.84 10.47 21.10
CA PRO A 666 -21.68 11.21 22.04
C PRO A 666 -20.94 12.20 22.94
N LEU A 667 -19.72 11.87 23.38
CA LEU A 667 -18.91 12.78 24.22
C LEU A 667 -18.17 13.86 23.42
N GLY A 668 -18.21 13.83 22.08
CA GLY A 668 -17.52 14.75 21.19
C GLY A 668 -16.02 14.86 21.49
N GLY A 669 -15.48 16.09 21.43
CA GLY A 669 -14.06 16.36 21.68
C GLY A 669 -13.56 15.93 23.06
N ARG A 670 -14.45 15.80 24.05
CA ARG A 670 -14.11 15.46 25.45
C ARG A 670 -13.54 14.04 25.61
N ALA A 671 -13.77 13.17 24.62
CA ALA A 671 -13.19 11.83 24.56
C ALA A 671 -12.25 11.64 23.35
N PHE A 672 -11.95 12.70 22.59
CA PHE A 672 -11.17 12.62 21.34
C PHE A 672 -9.82 11.94 21.54
N HIS A 673 -9.08 12.31 22.60
CA HIS A 673 -7.75 11.74 22.81
C HIS A 673 -7.80 10.24 23.09
N LEU A 674 -8.91 9.72 23.66
CA LEU A 674 -9.11 8.29 23.92
C LEU A 674 -9.58 7.54 22.66
N LEU A 675 -10.58 8.08 21.98
CA LEU A 675 -11.28 7.37 20.91
C LEU A 675 -10.67 7.61 19.53
N GLY A 676 -10.16 8.82 19.29
CA GLY A 676 -9.90 9.37 17.96
C GLY A 676 -11.20 9.76 17.24
N ASP A 677 -11.08 10.29 16.02
CA ASP A 677 -12.21 10.52 15.12
C ASP A 677 -11.93 9.91 13.74
N VAL A 678 -12.62 8.81 13.41
CA VAL A 678 -12.50 8.10 12.13
C VAL A 678 -12.96 8.95 10.93
N ARG A 679 -13.85 9.92 11.15
CA ARG A 679 -14.42 10.76 10.08
C ARG A 679 -13.38 11.73 9.57
N THR A 680 -12.65 12.37 10.50
CA THR A 680 -11.67 13.41 10.18
C THR A 680 -10.25 12.86 10.10
N ARG A 681 -9.95 11.77 10.80
CA ARG A 681 -8.61 11.15 10.93
C ARG A 681 -7.51 12.15 11.25
N VAL A 682 -7.86 13.21 11.99
CA VAL A 682 -6.87 14.21 12.40
C VAL A 682 -5.89 13.55 13.37
N ASN A 683 -4.59 13.77 13.15
CA ASN A 683 -3.50 13.21 13.94
C ASN A 683 -3.44 11.66 13.99
N TRP A 684 -4.12 10.96 13.06
CA TRP A 684 -4.29 9.50 13.07
C TRP A 684 -2.99 8.70 12.98
N THR A 685 -1.98 9.25 12.30
CA THR A 685 -0.68 8.60 12.06
C THR A 685 0.42 9.05 13.01
N ALA A 686 0.12 9.93 13.96
CA ALA A 686 1.13 10.45 14.89
C ALA A 686 1.59 9.38 15.87
N THR A 687 2.91 9.30 16.09
CA THR A 687 3.56 8.26 16.90
C THR A 687 3.28 8.39 18.39
N ASN A 688 2.86 9.57 18.86
CA ASN A 688 2.53 9.88 20.26
C ASN A 688 1.02 9.90 20.50
N THR A 689 0.27 9.02 19.84
CA THR A 689 -1.19 8.88 20.00
C THR A 689 -1.56 7.42 20.17
N SER A 690 -2.65 7.16 20.90
CA SER A 690 -3.32 5.87 20.96
C SER A 690 -4.82 6.11 20.97
N TYR A 691 -5.50 5.65 19.92
CA TYR A 691 -6.92 5.87 19.68
C TYR A 691 -7.62 4.52 19.64
N ALA A 692 -8.67 4.34 20.44
CA ALA A 692 -9.41 3.08 20.47
C ALA A 692 -9.91 2.68 19.07
N GLU A 693 -10.40 3.63 18.27
CA GLU A 693 -10.87 3.39 16.91
C GLU A 693 -9.75 2.96 15.93
N ARG A 694 -8.50 3.33 16.20
CA ARG A 694 -7.33 2.94 15.38
C ARG A 694 -6.72 1.64 15.86
N ASP A 695 -6.46 1.56 17.16
CA ASP A 695 -5.67 0.50 17.80
C ASP A 695 -6.48 -0.77 18.08
N ALA A 696 -7.80 -0.73 17.88
CA ALA A 696 -8.69 -1.89 17.92
C ALA A 696 -9.53 -2.02 16.65
N GLU A 697 -9.01 -1.56 15.50
CA GLU A 697 -9.72 -1.65 14.21
C GLU A 697 -10.06 -3.09 13.81
N ASP A 698 -9.17 -4.03 14.12
CA ASP A 698 -9.35 -5.49 13.97
C ASP A 698 -10.58 -5.97 14.75
N THR A 699 -10.63 -5.70 16.06
CA THR A 699 -11.73 -6.06 16.95
C THR A 699 -13.03 -5.39 16.51
N LEU A 700 -12.97 -4.09 16.19
CA LEU A 700 -14.11 -3.30 15.71
C LEU A 700 -14.63 -3.77 14.36
N ARG A 701 -13.86 -4.54 13.59
CA ARG A 701 -14.29 -5.13 12.32
C ARG A 701 -14.59 -6.63 12.44
N GLY A 702 -14.33 -7.26 13.58
CA GLY A 702 -14.69 -8.64 13.88
C GLY A 702 -13.68 -9.70 13.39
N PHE A 703 -12.41 -9.34 13.30
CA PHE A 703 -11.29 -10.28 13.05
C PHE A 703 -10.09 -9.98 13.95
N ASP A 704 -9.16 -10.92 14.05
CA ASP A 704 -7.85 -10.71 14.67
C ASP A 704 -6.78 -10.57 13.56
N ASP A 705 -6.02 -9.48 13.60
CA ASP A 705 -4.94 -9.23 12.64
C ASP A 705 -3.57 -9.74 13.12
N HIS A 706 -3.51 -10.34 14.32
CA HIS A 706 -2.31 -10.84 14.98
C HIS A 706 -1.11 -9.88 14.83
N ALA A 707 -1.34 -8.60 15.12
CA ALA A 707 -0.32 -7.56 15.04
C ALA A 707 0.90 -7.86 15.96
N VAL A 708 2.07 -8.06 15.36
CA VAL A 708 3.34 -8.28 16.05
C VAL A 708 4.32 -7.15 15.71
N PRO A 709 4.94 -6.49 16.71
CA PRO A 709 6.03 -5.55 16.45
C PRO A 709 7.29 -6.31 16.00
N ILE A 710 7.87 -5.87 14.89
CA ILE A 710 9.07 -6.42 14.28
C ILE A 710 10.10 -5.30 14.14
N GLU A 711 11.32 -5.54 14.58
CA GLU A 711 12.44 -4.63 14.36
C GLU A 711 12.91 -4.71 12.91
N VAL A 712 12.98 -3.55 12.24
CA VAL A 712 13.45 -3.41 10.86
C VAL A 712 14.48 -2.29 10.79
N ARG A 713 15.56 -2.54 10.05
CA ARG A 713 16.59 -1.52 9.78
C ARG A 713 16.15 -0.64 8.63
N ASP A 714 16.10 0.67 8.84
CA ASP A 714 15.81 1.65 7.80
C ASP A 714 16.98 1.81 6.81
N ALA A 715 16.80 2.64 5.78
CA ALA A 715 17.83 2.89 4.77
C ALA A 715 19.12 3.54 5.34
N SER A 716 19.03 4.17 6.51
CA SER A 716 20.17 4.77 7.23
C SER A 716 20.85 3.80 8.21
N GLY A 717 20.37 2.55 8.29
CA GLY A 717 20.87 1.52 9.20
C GLY A 717 20.34 1.64 10.63
N ARG A 718 19.44 2.59 10.92
CA ARG A 718 18.81 2.73 12.24
C ARG A 718 17.74 1.66 12.41
N THR A 719 17.70 1.04 13.58
CA THR A 719 16.61 0.12 13.93
C THR A 719 15.35 0.91 14.21
N THR A 720 14.29 0.57 13.50
CA THR A 720 12.94 1.08 13.67
C THR A 720 12.00 -0.08 13.94
N VAL A 721 10.92 0.12 14.69
CA VAL A 721 9.92 -0.94 14.93
C VAL A 721 8.76 -0.72 13.97
N THR A 722 8.35 -1.79 13.29
CA THR A 722 7.18 -1.80 12.40
C THR A 722 6.23 -2.93 12.79
N THR A 723 4.95 -2.79 12.51
CA THR A 723 3.95 -3.81 12.88
C THR A 723 3.66 -4.73 11.71
N ARG A 724 3.90 -6.03 11.89
CA ARG A 724 3.49 -7.08 10.96
C ARG A 724 2.12 -7.62 11.38
N ARG A 725 1.20 -7.71 10.42
CA ARG A 725 -0.16 -8.23 10.59
C ARG A 725 -0.34 -9.49 9.75
N ASN A 726 -1.31 -10.31 10.12
CA ASN A 726 -1.71 -11.52 9.44
C ASN A 726 -3.22 -11.47 9.15
N TYR A 727 -3.57 -11.33 7.88
CA TYR A 727 -4.97 -11.25 7.46
C TYR A 727 -5.54 -12.59 6.95
N ARG A 728 -4.95 -13.73 7.34
CA ARG A 728 -5.39 -15.07 6.88
C ARG A 728 -6.87 -15.32 7.12
N GLU A 729 -7.43 -14.80 8.22
CA GLU A 729 -8.85 -14.93 8.55
C GLU A 729 -9.79 -14.27 7.52
N LEU A 730 -9.30 -13.29 6.75
CA LEU A 730 -10.07 -12.57 5.75
C LEU A 730 -10.04 -13.21 4.36
N VAL A 731 -9.26 -14.28 4.16
CA VAL A 731 -9.16 -14.98 2.88
C VAL A 731 -10.54 -15.37 2.32
N PRO A 732 -11.47 -15.97 3.08
CA PRO A 732 -12.78 -16.33 2.55
C PRO A 732 -13.60 -15.12 2.12
N LEU A 733 -13.46 -13.99 2.81
CA LEU A 733 -14.15 -12.75 2.44
C LEU A 733 -13.62 -12.18 1.13
N VAL A 734 -12.31 -12.30 0.87
CA VAL A 734 -11.72 -11.87 -0.40
C VAL A 734 -12.20 -12.77 -1.55
N ARG A 735 -12.20 -14.09 -1.36
CA ARG A 735 -12.64 -15.09 -2.35
C ARG A 735 -14.12 -14.92 -2.72
N HIS A 736 -14.97 -14.76 -1.72
CA HIS A 736 -16.43 -14.74 -1.87
C HIS A 736 -17.02 -13.33 -1.75
N ARG A 737 -16.22 -12.28 -1.96
CA ARG A 737 -16.66 -10.87 -1.81
C ARG A 737 -17.84 -10.48 -2.71
N ARG A 738 -18.08 -11.22 -3.79
CA ARG A 738 -19.20 -11.00 -4.73
C ARG A 738 -20.40 -11.91 -4.45
N GLU A 739 -20.32 -12.76 -3.43
CA GLU A 739 -21.31 -13.77 -3.05
C GLU A 739 -21.77 -13.53 -1.60
N PRO A 740 -22.64 -12.53 -1.35
CA PRO A 740 -23.03 -12.14 0.01
C PRO A 740 -23.75 -13.26 0.78
N THR A 741 -24.32 -14.24 0.05
CA THR A 741 -25.01 -15.40 0.62
C THR A 741 -24.08 -16.57 0.93
N HIS A 742 -22.78 -16.47 0.60
CA HIS A 742 -21.83 -17.54 0.85
C HIS A 742 -21.69 -17.81 2.36
N PRO A 743 -21.71 -19.08 2.83
CA PRO A 743 -21.70 -19.40 4.26
C PRO A 743 -20.57 -18.74 5.05
N ALA A 744 -19.37 -18.65 4.48
CA ALA A 744 -18.23 -18.01 5.12
C ALA A 744 -18.44 -16.49 5.34
N VAL A 745 -19.07 -15.81 4.37
CA VAL A 745 -19.38 -14.37 4.46
C VAL A 745 -20.46 -14.12 5.51
N VAL A 746 -21.51 -14.96 5.50
CA VAL A 746 -22.60 -14.90 6.49
C VAL A 746 -22.09 -15.18 7.91
N ALA A 747 -21.23 -16.19 8.08
CA ALA A 747 -20.62 -16.52 9.36
C ALA A 747 -19.79 -15.35 9.91
N PHE A 748 -19.00 -14.71 9.06
CA PHE A 748 -18.25 -13.51 9.43
C PHE A 748 -19.18 -12.35 9.80
N GLY A 749 -20.30 -12.20 9.08
CA GLY A 749 -21.35 -11.22 9.35
C GLY A 749 -21.97 -11.32 10.76
N ARG A 750 -21.94 -12.51 11.38
CA ARG A 750 -22.52 -12.76 12.71
C ARG A 750 -21.58 -12.52 13.88
N ARG A 751 -20.30 -12.23 13.62
CA ARG A 751 -19.31 -12.03 14.68
C ARG A 751 -19.55 -10.73 15.45
N THR A 752 -19.25 -10.76 16.74
CA THR A 752 -19.24 -9.57 17.59
C THR A 752 -18.15 -8.62 17.13
N ARG A 753 -18.49 -7.34 17.04
CA ARG A 753 -17.57 -6.26 16.64
C ARG A 753 -17.46 -5.17 17.69
N ASP A 754 -18.11 -5.38 18.82
CA ASP A 754 -18.21 -4.38 19.86
C ASP A 754 -16.95 -4.42 20.73
N LEU A 755 -16.53 -3.24 21.16
CA LEU A 755 -15.34 -3.04 21.98
C LEU A 755 -15.76 -2.41 23.30
N HIS A 756 -15.49 -3.09 24.41
CA HIS A 756 -15.77 -2.55 25.74
C HIS A 756 -14.51 -1.89 26.30
N LEU A 757 -14.67 -0.67 26.82
CA LEU A 757 -13.60 0.09 27.46
C LEU A 757 -13.76 0.09 28.97
N THR A 758 -12.65 0.25 29.69
CA THR A 758 -12.68 0.48 31.14
C THR A 758 -13.14 1.89 31.52
N ILE A 759 -13.26 2.78 30.53
CA ILE A 759 -13.65 4.18 30.71
C ILE A 759 -15.08 4.24 31.24
N ASP A 760 -15.33 5.13 32.19
CA ASP A 760 -16.66 5.49 32.64
C ASP A 760 -17.10 6.80 31.95
N ALA A 761 -18.15 6.74 31.13
CA ALA A 761 -18.56 7.87 30.30
C ALA A 761 -18.98 9.09 31.14
N ALA A 762 -19.65 8.85 32.27
CA ALA A 762 -20.10 9.91 33.16
C ALA A 762 -18.90 10.58 33.84
N LEU A 763 -17.96 9.80 34.37
CA LEU A 763 -16.73 10.34 34.95
C LEU A 763 -15.88 11.09 33.90
N GLN A 764 -15.64 10.49 32.72
CA GLN A 764 -14.87 11.11 31.64
C GLN A 764 -15.44 12.48 31.26
N LEU A 765 -16.75 12.57 31.08
CA LEU A 765 -17.45 13.81 30.77
C LEU A 765 -17.23 14.86 31.87
N ARG A 766 -17.44 14.47 33.13
CA ARG A 766 -17.31 15.38 34.27
C ARG A 766 -15.88 15.87 34.45
N VAL A 767 -14.89 14.97 34.37
CA VAL A 767 -13.47 15.34 34.44
C VAL A 767 -13.13 16.34 33.33
N ALA A 768 -13.53 16.09 32.08
CA ALA A 768 -13.28 17.01 30.97
C ALA A 768 -13.93 18.40 31.19
N SER A 769 -15.16 18.45 31.70
CA SER A 769 -15.86 19.70 32.03
C SER A 769 -15.17 20.46 33.16
N ILE A 770 -14.76 19.78 34.24
CA ILE A 770 -14.02 20.39 35.35
C ILE A 770 -12.71 21.00 34.83
N LEU A 771 -11.94 20.25 34.03
CA LEU A 771 -10.69 20.75 33.47
C LEU A 771 -10.90 21.97 32.59
N ALA A 772 -11.90 21.98 31.70
CA ALA A 772 -12.19 23.14 30.85
C ALA A 772 -12.54 24.39 31.68
N ASN A 773 -13.34 24.23 32.75
CA ASN A 773 -13.72 25.34 33.63
C ASN A 773 -12.53 25.95 34.35
N TYR A 774 -11.59 25.13 34.82
CA TYR A 774 -10.39 25.60 35.52
C TYR A 774 -9.32 26.12 34.55
N ALA A 775 -9.10 25.44 33.43
CA ALA A 775 -8.17 25.88 32.40
C ALA A 775 -8.56 27.23 31.79
N GLY A 776 -9.86 27.52 31.64
CA GLY A 776 -10.37 28.82 31.23
C GLY A 776 -9.99 29.96 32.19
N LYS A 777 -9.65 29.66 33.45
CA LYS A 777 -9.19 30.61 34.46
C LYS A 777 -7.66 30.69 34.56
N SER A 778 -6.92 29.74 33.97
CA SER A 778 -5.47 29.62 34.15
C SER A 778 -4.78 28.95 32.96
N GLY A 779 -3.96 29.70 32.21
CA GLY A 779 -3.04 29.18 31.18
C GLY A 779 -3.67 28.46 29.97
N GLY A 780 -4.99 28.22 29.99
CA GLY A 780 -5.76 27.61 28.91
C GLY A 780 -5.58 26.11 28.72
N ARG A 781 -4.77 25.42 29.53
CA ARG A 781 -4.37 24.03 29.28
C ARG A 781 -4.34 23.19 30.57
N ALA A 782 -4.86 21.97 30.47
CA ALA A 782 -5.02 21.10 31.62
C ALA A 782 -5.09 19.63 31.22
N ALA A 783 -4.74 18.73 32.14
CA ALA A 783 -4.97 17.31 31.97
C ALA A 783 -5.23 16.61 33.30
N ALA A 784 -6.02 15.54 33.24
CA ALA A 784 -6.23 14.65 34.37
C ALA A 784 -6.39 13.20 33.94
N VAL A 785 -5.91 12.30 34.78
CA VAL A 785 -6.04 10.85 34.65
C VAL A 785 -6.62 10.30 35.93
N VAL A 786 -7.57 9.36 35.82
CA VAL A 786 -8.17 8.62 36.93
C VAL A 786 -8.08 7.12 36.64
N ILE A 787 -7.56 6.36 37.60
CA ILE A 787 -7.27 4.93 37.49
C ILE A 787 -7.88 4.22 38.71
N ASP A 788 -8.41 3.02 38.49
CA ASP A 788 -8.69 2.08 39.56
C ASP A 788 -7.36 1.47 40.05
N PRO A 789 -6.92 1.72 41.30
CA PRO A 789 -5.64 1.25 41.79
C PRO A 789 -5.59 -0.27 42.00
N ASP A 790 -6.73 -0.92 42.22
CA ASP A 790 -6.81 -2.33 42.56
C ASP A 790 -6.79 -3.21 41.31
N SER A 791 -7.35 -2.72 40.20
CA SER A 791 -7.35 -3.43 38.91
C SER A 791 -6.31 -2.89 37.92
N GLY A 792 -5.97 -1.59 37.97
CA GLY A 792 -5.19 -0.89 36.94
C GLY A 792 -6.05 -0.32 35.81
N ALA A 793 -7.38 -0.43 35.87
CA ALA A 793 -8.29 0.05 34.84
C ALA A 793 -8.24 1.58 34.68
N LEU A 794 -8.11 2.08 33.46
CA LEU A 794 -8.21 3.51 33.16
C LEU A 794 -9.69 3.93 33.18
N LEU A 795 -10.08 4.75 34.15
CA LEU A 795 -11.48 5.17 34.34
C LEU A 795 -11.82 6.46 33.60
N ALA A 796 -10.87 7.40 33.57
CA ALA A 796 -10.96 8.64 32.80
C ALA A 796 -9.56 9.16 32.43
N SER A 797 -9.44 9.78 31.26
CA SER A 797 -8.25 10.47 30.78
C SER A 797 -8.67 11.65 29.91
N ALA A 798 -8.54 12.86 30.43
CA ALA A 798 -8.95 14.08 29.75
C ALA A 798 -7.76 15.03 29.55
N SER A 799 -7.73 15.66 28.37
CA SER A 799 -6.74 16.67 27.98
C SER A 799 -7.51 17.87 27.41
N TYR A 800 -7.15 19.07 27.86
CA TYR A 800 -7.71 20.34 27.42
C TYR A 800 -6.58 21.29 26.98
N PRO A 801 -6.75 22.04 25.88
CA PRO A 801 -7.89 22.02 24.96
C PRO A 801 -7.93 20.71 24.16
N TRP A 802 -9.14 20.28 23.80
CA TRP A 802 -9.35 19.19 22.83
C TRP A 802 -9.70 19.77 21.46
N PRO A 803 -9.55 19.01 20.36
CA PRO A 803 -9.75 19.55 19.02
C PRO A 803 -11.19 19.96 18.77
N THR A 804 -11.35 21.18 18.27
CA THR A 804 -12.56 21.68 17.58
C THR A 804 -12.19 21.93 16.12
N SER A 805 -13.16 22.11 15.21
CA SER A 805 -12.86 22.41 13.80
C SER A 805 -12.81 23.93 13.58
N PRO A 806 -11.70 24.52 13.09
CA PRO A 806 -10.41 23.90 12.75
C PRO A 806 -9.53 23.61 13.99
N SER A 807 -8.81 22.50 13.97
CA SER A 807 -8.00 22.06 15.12
C SER A 807 -6.67 22.78 15.19
N SER A 808 -6.25 23.20 16.39
CA SER A 808 -4.89 23.71 16.63
C SER A 808 -3.93 22.55 16.94
N ALA A 809 -2.64 22.70 16.62
CA ALA A 809 -1.62 21.71 16.99
C ALA A 809 -1.61 21.43 18.50
N ASP A 810 -1.85 22.47 19.31
CA ASP A 810 -1.94 22.40 20.76
C ASP A 810 -3.12 21.54 21.25
N SER A 811 -4.26 21.62 20.56
CA SER A 811 -5.46 20.81 20.87
C SER A 811 -5.30 19.33 20.53
N LEU A 812 -4.36 18.98 19.66
CA LEU A 812 -4.11 17.59 19.24
C LEU A 812 -3.18 16.83 20.19
N LEU A 813 -2.50 17.53 21.10
CA LEU A 813 -1.63 16.94 22.10
C LEU A 813 -2.46 16.25 23.20
N ASP A 814 -2.29 14.94 23.32
CA ASP A 814 -2.78 14.20 24.48
C ASP A 814 -1.81 14.39 25.66
N ARG A 815 -2.10 15.44 26.43
CA ARG A 815 -1.32 15.83 27.60
C ARG A 815 -1.38 14.81 28.73
N ALA A 816 -2.50 14.10 28.84
CA ALA A 816 -2.76 13.17 29.93
C ALA A 816 -1.86 11.94 29.85
N ARG A 817 -1.70 11.37 28.65
CA ARG A 817 -0.94 10.12 28.45
C ARG A 817 0.46 10.33 27.91
N TYR A 818 0.69 11.37 27.09
CA TYR A 818 1.95 11.58 26.37
C TYR A 818 2.60 12.94 26.63
N GLY A 819 1.91 13.88 27.28
CA GLY A 819 2.48 15.17 27.66
C GLY A 819 3.58 14.99 28.73
N LEU A 820 4.78 15.47 28.43
CA LEU A 820 5.94 15.39 29.34
C LEU A 820 6.10 16.71 30.07
N TYR A 821 6.03 16.66 31.40
CA TYR A 821 6.06 17.83 32.25
C TYR A 821 6.99 17.61 33.45
N PRO A 822 7.65 18.66 33.95
CA PRO A 822 8.33 18.57 35.23
C PRO A 822 7.29 18.27 36.33
N PRO A 823 7.44 17.17 37.09
CA PRO A 823 6.48 16.79 38.14
C PRO A 823 6.59 17.65 39.40
N GLY A 824 7.72 18.34 39.59
CA GLY A 824 8.01 19.14 40.78
C GLY A 824 7.81 18.33 42.07
N SER A 825 7.26 18.97 43.11
CA SER A 825 7.10 18.34 44.43
C SER A 825 6.23 17.07 44.46
N THR A 826 5.47 16.74 43.42
CA THR A 826 4.78 15.43 43.37
C THR A 826 5.75 14.26 43.20
N PHE A 827 6.92 14.49 42.62
CA PHE A 827 7.99 13.49 42.49
C PHE A 827 8.62 13.09 43.83
N LYS A 828 8.42 13.89 44.89
CA LYS A 828 8.84 13.51 46.24
C LYS A 828 8.19 12.19 46.69
N LEU A 829 7.01 11.85 46.16
CA LEU A 829 6.40 10.53 46.36
C LEU A 829 7.26 9.40 45.76
N VAL A 830 7.87 9.64 44.59
CA VAL A 830 8.78 8.69 43.94
C VAL A 830 10.07 8.57 44.74
N THR A 831 10.66 9.69 45.18
CA THR A 831 11.87 9.69 46.02
C THR A 831 11.64 9.02 47.37
N ALA A 832 10.50 9.29 48.04
CA ALA A 832 10.11 8.63 49.27
C ALA A 832 9.91 7.12 49.06
N SER A 833 9.24 6.74 47.96
CA SER A 833 9.04 5.33 47.61
C SER A 833 10.39 4.63 47.36
N ALA A 834 11.31 5.25 46.64
CA ALA A 834 12.65 4.70 46.39
C ALA A 834 13.43 4.51 47.71
N ALA A 835 13.34 5.48 48.63
CA ALA A 835 13.95 5.36 49.95
C ALA A 835 13.35 4.21 50.78
N LEU A 836 12.02 4.15 50.89
CA LEU A 836 11.32 3.11 51.64
C LEU A 836 11.51 1.70 51.05
N ARG A 837 11.73 1.60 49.73
CA ARG A 837 12.09 0.34 49.05
C ARG A 837 13.48 -0.15 49.43
N GLN A 838 14.42 0.79 49.59
CA GLN A 838 15.80 0.45 49.92
C GLN A 838 15.97 0.13 51.39
N ASP A 839 15.42 0.98 52.26
CA ASP A 839 15.50 0.83 53.70
C ASP A 839 14.31 1.58 54.36
N PRO A 840 13.36 0.86 54.99
CA PRO A 840 12.24 1.46 55.70
C PRO A 840 12.63 2.49 56.77
N ASP A 841 13.81 2.34 57.42
CA ASP A 841 14.25 3.26 58.46
C ASP A 841 14.70 4.63 57.91
N LEU A 842 14.86 4.76 56.59
CA LEU A 842 15.11 6.06 55.97
C LEU A 842 13.96 7.06 56.19
N CYS A 843 12.75 6.59 56.51
CA CYS A 843 11.65 7.49 56.90
C CYS A 843 11.93 8.30 58.18
N LYS A 844 12.74 7.75 59.09
CA LYS A 844 13.14 8.38 60.36
C LYS A 844 14.39 9.26 60.20
N THR A 845 15.05 9.21 59.05
CA THR A 845 16.24 10.04 58.80
C THR A 845 15.84 11.50 58.85
N ARG A 846 16.56 12.28 59.66
CA ARG A 846 16.35 13.71 59.85
C ARG A 846 17.36 14.55 59.08
N PHE A 847 16.89 15.62 58.45
CA PHE A 847 17.73 16.62 57.81
C PHE A 847 17.31 18.02 58.23
N THR A 848 18.29 18.91 58.38
CA THR A 848 18.04 20.31 58.77
C THR A 848 17.86 21.21 57.57
N CYS A 849 16.68 21.83 57.46
CA CYS A 849 16.40 22.96 56.59
C CYS A 849 16.72 24.27 57.34
N VAL A 850 17.49 25.15 56.72
CA VAL A 850 18.05 26.37 57.32
C VAL A 850 17.70 27.61 56.49
N ARG A 851 17.98 28.78 57.06
CA ARG A 851 17.98 30.05 56.31
C ARG A 851 19.30 30.15 55.54
N LEU A 852 19.23 30.37 54.24
CA LEU A 852 20.37 30.56 53.37
C LEU A 852 20.85 32.03 53.40
N PRO A 853 22.11 32.31 52.99
CA PRO A 853 22.65 33.67 52.99
C PRO A 853 21.89 34.68 52.11
N ASP A 854 21.18 34.19 51.10
CA ASP A 854 20.32 35.00 50.23
C ASP A 854 18.92 35.25 50.82
N GLY A 855 18.71 34.87 52.08
CA GLY A 855 17.42 35.01 52.76
C GLY A 855 16.35 34.03 52.28
N ARG A 856 16.68 32.98 51.53
CA ARG A 856 15.71 31.91 51.20
C ARG A 856 15.78 30.77 52.21
N VAL A 857 14.67 30.07 52.40
CA VAL A 857 14.67 28.80 53.15
C VAL A 857 15.25 27.70 52.25
N GLY A 858 16.05 26.78 52.79
CA GLY A 858 16.66 25.72 52.00
C GLY A 858 17.82 24.99 52.69
N ALA A 859 18.75 24.47 51.89
CA ALA A 859 19.97 23.85 52.38
C ALA A 859 21.13 23.88 51.38
N ASN A 860 22.34 24.02 51.91
CA ASN A 860 23.56 23.65 51.21
C ASN A 860 23.80 22.14 51.35
N ILE A 861 24.21 21.50 50.26
CA ILE A 861 24.48 20.06 50.18
C ILE A 861 25.96 19.88 49.86
N GLN A 862 26.65 19.10 50.70
CA GLN A 862 28.08 18.85 50.53
C GLN A 862 28.34 18.15 49.19
N GLY A 863 29.35 18.62 48.45
CA GLY A 863 29.67 18.16 47.11
C GLY A 863 28.92 18.87 45.98
N TRP A 864 28.10 19.89 46.30
CA TRP A 864 27.27 20.61 45.35
C TRP A 864 27.39 22.13 45.49
N ASN A 865 27.73 22.82 44.39
CA ASN A 865 28.04 24.25 44.40
C ASN A 865 26.80 25.17 44.43
N ARG A 866 25.61 24.64 44.14
CA ARG A 866 24.35 25.41 44.10
C ARG A 866 23.48 25.08 45.32
N PRO A 867 23.05 26.09 46.11
CA PRO A 867 22.11 25.86 47.21
C PRO A 867 20.77 25.36 46.69
N ILE A 868 20.13 24.46 47.44
CA ILE A 868 18.75 24.05 47.20
C ILE A 868 17.84 24.99 47.99
N ARG A 869 16.85 25.56 47.30
CA ARG A 869 15.87 26.47 47.89
C ARG A 869 14.52 25.78 48.04
N ASP A 870 13.89 26.01 49.16
CA ASP A 870 12.48 25.72 49.41
C ASP A 870 11.58 26.78 48.76
N ASP A 871 10.27 26.67 48.97
CA ASP A 871 9.28 27.53 48.33
C ASP A 871 9.57 29.02 48.61
N VAL A 872 9.19 29.90 47.69
CA VAL A 872 9.36 31.35 47.89
C VAL A 872 8.52 31.85 49.06
N LEU A 873 7.39 31.19 49.33
CA LEU A 873 6.47 31.52 50.41
C LEU A 873 6.95 31.03 51.78
N ASP A 874 7.98 30.17 51.83
CA ASP A 874 8.55 29.70 53.08
C ASP A 874 9.42 30.82 53.70
N THR A 875 8.84 31.50 54.69
CA THR A 875 9.49 32.63 55.38
C THR A 875 10.36 32.19 56.55
N HIS A 876 10.13 31.00 57.11
CA HIS A 876 10.85 30.44 58.25
C HIS A 876 11.40 29.05 57.89
N PRO A 877 12.64 28.70 58.31
CA PRO A 877 13.17 27.37 58.07
C PRO A 877 12.33 26.28 58.73
N HIS A 878 12.14 25.16 58.03
CA HIS A 878 11.40 24.01 58.57
C HIS A 878 12.13 23.32 59.74
N GLY A 879 13.42 23.63 59.96
CA GLY A 879 14.22 23.05 61.04
C GLY A 879 14.69 21.62 60.71
N THR A 880 14.96 20.85 61.76
CA THR A 880 15.39 19.44 61.64
C THR A 880 14.17 18.53 61.61
N ILE A 881 13.83 18.05 60.42
CA ILE A 881 12.59 17.31 60.13
C ILE A 881 12.88 15.92 59.57
N ASP A 882 11.95 14.98 59.75
CA ASP A 882 11.96 13.66 59.14
C ASP A 882 11.13 13.61 57.84
N MET A 883 10.94 12.40 57.27
CA MET A 883 10.23 12.25 56.00
C MET A 883 8.76 12.67 56.08
N HIS A 884 8.10 12.44 57.23
CA HIS A 884 6.71 12.81 57.44
C HIS A 884 6.57 14.32 57.34
N ASP A 885 7.29 15.05 58.21
CA ASP A 885 7.23 16.51 58.28
C ASP A 885 7.68 17.14 56.95
N ALA A 886 8.69 16.55 56.30
CA ALA A 886 9.15 16.99 54.99
C ALA A 886 8.12 16.82 53.87
N LEU A 887 7.28 15.78 53.91
CA LEU A 887 6.17 15.63 52.95
C LEU A 887 5.07 16.65 53.23
N VAL A 888 4.67 16.79 54.50
CA VAL A 888 3.61 17.71 54.95
C VAL A 888 3.93 19.16 54.58
N HIS A 889 5.14 19.61 54.91
CA HIS A 889 5.65 20.95 54.56
C HIS A 889 6.19 21.03 53.13
N SER A 890 6.31 19.90 52.42
CA SER A 890 6.86 19.85 51.07
C SER A 890 8.28 20.42 50.96
N CYS A 891 9.19 20.08 51.88
CA CYS A 891 10.55 20.60 51.94
C CYS A 891 11.48 19.99 50.85
N ASN A 892 11.85 20.77 49.84
CA ASN A 892 12.89 20.50 48.83
C ASN A 892 14.25 20.19 49.47
N ALA A 893 14.66 20.93 50.50
CA ALA A 893 15.97 20.73 51.15
C ALA A 893 16.12 19.32 51.73
N TYR A 894 15.07 18.79 52.35
CA TYR A 894 15.03 17.42 52.85
C TYR A 894 15.16 16.41 51.72
N PHE A 895 14.32 16.52 50.69
CA PHE A 895 14.27 15.54 49.59
C PHE A 895 15.53 15.55 48.71
N ALA A 896 16.17 16.71 48.57
CA ALA A 896 17.46 16.81 47.90
C ALA A 896 18.58 16.08 48.68
N ARG A 897 18.59 16.20 50.02
CA ARG A 897 19.54 15.46 50.88
C ARG A 897 19.22 13.97 50.93
N LEU A 898 17.94 13.60 50.97
CA LEU A 898 17.51 12.22 50.89
C LEU A 898 17.97 11.56 49.59
N ALA A 899 17.80 12.24 48.44
CA ALA A 899 18.26 11.73 47.15
C ALA A 899 19.78 11.54 47.09
N VAL A 900 20.56 12.46 47.67
CA VAL A 900 22.02 12.31 47.76
C VAL A 900 22.42 11.15 48.69
N LYS A 901 21.73 10.99 49.83
CA LYS A 901 21.96 9.86 50.75
C LYS A 901 21.60 8.52 50.10
N LEU A 902 20.53 8.49 49.30
CA LEU A 902 20.04 7.31 48.60
C LEU A 902 20.97 6.89 47.44
N GLY A 903 21.51 7.88 46.71
CA GLY A 903 22.27 7.67 45.48
C GLY A 903 21.38 7.59 44.23
N ALA A 904 22.00 7.62 43.05
CA ALA A 904 21.30 7.72 41.77
C ALA A 904 20.61 6.41 41.35
N GLU A 905 21.21 5.24 41.61
CA GLU A 905 20.72 3.96 41.10
C GLU A 905 19.33 3.57 41.64
N PRO A 906 19.04 3.68 42.96
CA PRO A 906 17.70 3.37 43.49
C PRO A 906 16.60 4.29 42.91
N LEU A 907 16.91 5.56 42.65
CA LEU A 907 15.98 6.48 41.97
C LEU A 907 15.78 6.11 40.51
N VAL A 908 16.84 5.73 39.80
CA VAL A 908 16.75 5.26 38.42
C VAL A 908 15.94 3.96 38.31
N ASP A 909 16.10 3.00 39.23
CA ASP A 909 15.26 1.79 39.30
C ASP A 909 13.78 2.15 39.53
N ALA A 910 13.49 2.99 40.52
CA ALA A 910 12.13 3.43 40.81
C ALA A 910 11.50 4.14 39.60
N GLY A 911 12.23 5.07 38.98
CA GLY A 911 11.80 5.77 37.76
C GLY A 911 11.51 4.81 36.61
N LYS A 912 12.41 3.84 36.34
CA LYS A 912 12.23 2.83 35.28
C LYS A 912 10.98 1.97 35.50
N ARG A 913 10.77 1.46 36.71
CA ARG A 913 9.58 0.64 37.06
C ARG A 913 8.28 1.43 36.90
N LEU A 914 8.28 2.69 37.32
CA LEU A 914 7.12 3.58 37.19
C LEU A 914 6.91 4.08 35.75
N GLY A 915 7.90 3.95 34.88
CA GLY A 915 7.90 4.46 33.51
C GLY A 915 8.09 5.98 33.43
N ILE A 916 8.85 6.56 34.38
CA ILE A 916 9.17 7.98 34.47
C ILE A 916 10.61 8.21 33.99
N SER A 917 10.80 9.16 33.07
CA SER A 917 12.13 9.50 32.54
C SER A 917 12.82 10.51 33.45
N LEU A 918 13.97 10.13 34.01
CA LEU A 918 14.79 11.04 34.83
C LEU A 918 15.78 11.86 33.98
N THR A 919 16.04 11.44 32.74
CA THR A 919 16.87 12.16 31.79
C THR A 919 16.70 11.61 30.37
N PRO A 920 16.77 12.46 29.33
CA PRO A 920 16.68 12.03 27.93
C PRO A 920 17.96 11.38 27.39
N SER A 921 19.05 11.30 28.17
CA SER A 921 20.36 10.80 27.71
C SER A 921 20.51 9.28 27.78
N ALA A 922 21.19 8.68 26.79
CA ALA A 922 21.61 7.27 26.79
C ALA A 922 22.56 6.92 27.96
N SER A 923 23.21 7.91 28.58
CA SER A 923 24.06 7.78 29.76
C SER A 923 23.33 8.21 31.05
N ALA A 924 22.11 7.70 31.24
CA ALA A 924 21.16 8.19 32.24
C ALA A 924 21.76 8.35 33.65
N SER A 925 22.50 7.36 34.14
CA SER A 925 23.10 7.40 35.48
C SER A 925 24.15 8.50 35.66
N ARG A 926 24.90 8.91 34.62
CA ARG A 926 25.91 9.98 34.75
C ARG A 926 25.25 11.35 34.91
N ARG A 927 24.28 11.67 34.05
CA ARG A 927 23.58 12.95 34.09
C ARG A 927 22.65 13.10 35.31
N VAL A 928 22.03 12.01 35.75
CA VAL A 928 21.29 11.98 37.03
C VAL A 928 22.24 12.21 38.21
N ARG A 929 23.45 11.63 38.19
CA ARG A 929 24.47 11.90 39.23
C ARG A 929 24.88 13.36 39.28
N ASP A 930 24.93 14.06 38.14
CA ASP A 930 25.32 15.48 38.04
C ASP A 930 24.20 16.47 38.41
N THR A 931 22.97 15.99 38.66
CA THR A 931 21.81 16.81 39.09
C THR A 931 20.99 16.14 40.20
N LEU A 932 21.59 15.18 40.91
CA LEU A 932 20.89 14.28 41.85
C LEU A 932 20.06 15.00 42.93
N PRO A 933 20.55 16.09 43.57
CA PRO A 933 19.74 16.87 44.50
C PRO A 933 18.45 17.41 43.87
N GLN A 934 18.52 17.94 42.64
CA GLN A 934 17.40 18.52 41.92
C GLN A 934 16.40 17.44 41.48
N VAL A 935 16.91 16.31 41.01
CA VAL A 935 16.10 15.12 40.70
C VAL A 935 15.30 14.68 41.92
N GLY A 936 15.89 14.73 43.12
CA GLY A 936 15.26 14.31 44.38
C GLY A 936 13.93 14.97 44.72
N TYR A 937 13.68 16.20 44.23
CA TYR A 937 12.40 16.90 44.41
C TYR A 937 11.68 17.19 43.09
N GLY A 938 12.04 16.48 42.00
CA GLY A 938 11.32 16.52 40.73
C GLY A 938 11.65 17.69 39.82
N GLN A 939 12.87 18.22 39.91
CA GLN A 939 13.42 19.27 39.03
C GLN A 939 14.60 18.75 38.19
N ALA A 940 15.27 19.65 37.46
CA ALA A 940 16.28 19.35 36.43
C ALA A 940 15.66 18.66 35.19
N ASP A 941 16.18 17.51 34.77
CA ASP A 941 15.77 16.82 33.54
C ASP A 941 14.59 15.86 33.73
N VAL A 942 14.00 15.80 34.93
CA VAL A 942 12.92 14.87 35.26
C VAL A 942 11.62 15.32 34.60
N VAL A 943 11.03 14.43 33.80
CA VAL A 943 9.71 14.66 33.21
C VAL A 943 8.82 13.44 33.38
N ALA A 944 7.54 13.68 33.68
CA ALA A 944 6.52 12.67 33.85
C ALA A 944 5.24 13.07 33.13
N THR A 945 4.47 12.07 32.71
CA THR A 945 3.10 12.29 32.23
C THR A 945 2.12 12.18 33.40
N PRO A 946 0.94 12.84 33.34
CA PRO A 946 -0.11 12.66 34.33
C PRO A 946 -0.47 11.19 34.55
N LEU A 947 -0.57 10.39 33.48
CA LEU A 947 -0.78 8.94 33.59
C LEU A 947 0.28 8.25 34.47
N ARG A 948 1.57 8.55 34.27
CA ARG A 948 2.65 7.94 35.07
C ARG A 948 2.60 8.38 36.52
N MET A 949 2.26 9.64 36.80
CA MET A 949 2.08 10.11 38.18
C MET A 949 0.82 9.54 38.86
N ALA A 950 -0.27 9.31 38.12
CA ALA A 950 -1.46 8.64 38.65
C ALA A 950 -1.14 7.19 39.04
N ARG A 951 -0.26 6.50 38.30
CA ARG A 951 0.25 5.16 38.67
C ARG A 951 1.06 5.16 39.96
N VAL A 952 1.80 6.23 40.27
CA VAL A 952 2.49 6.37 41.56
C VAL A 952 1.47 6.39 42.70
N ALA A 953 0.44 7.23 42.59
CA ALA A 953 -0.64 7.25 43.58
C ALA A 953 -1.38 5.91 43.65
N ALA A 954 -1.60 5.26 42.50
CA ALA A 954 -2.27 3.97 42.44
C ALA A 954 -1.50 2.89 43.22
N ALA A 955 -0.19 2.79 43.01
CA ALA A 955 0.65 1.84 43.74
C ALA A 955 0.65 2.08 45.25
N VAL A 956 0.59 3.34 45.70
CA VAL A 956 0.48 3.66 47.13
C VAL A 956 -0.90 3.28 47.68
N ALA A 957 -1.96 3.51 46.90
CA ALA A 957 -3.34 3.21 47.28
C ALA A 957 -3.67 1.70 47.32
N SER A 958 -2.93 0.88 46.59
CA SER A 958 -3.11 -0.58 46.46
C SER A 958 -2.07 -1.38 47.26
N ASP A 959 -1.68 -0.89 48.45
CA ASP A 959 -0.73 -1.54 49.36
C ASP A 959 0.62 -1.90 48.69
N GLY A 960 1.09 -1.02 47.82
CA GLY A 960 2.38 -1.12 47.14
C GLY A 960 2.38 -1.94 45.85
N VAL A 961 1.22 -2.34 45.33
CA VAL A 961 1.13 -3.11 44.08
C VAL A 961 1.04 -2.18 42.87
N LEU A 962 2.11 -2.14 42.07
CA LEU A 962 2.10 -1.41 40.81
C LEU A 962 1.52 -2.30 39.70
N ARG A 963 0.46 -1.81 39.05
CA ARG A 963 -0.19 -2.50 37.92
C ARG A 963 0.04 -1.75 36.62
N GLU A 964 0.02 -2.50 35.52
CA GLU A 964 -0.06 -1.91 34.19
C GLU A 964 -1.45 -1.33 33.93
N THR A 965 -1.49 -0.14 33.33
CA THR A 965 -2.75 0.53 33.03
C THR A 965 -3.30 0.02 31.70
N TYR A 966 -4.57 -0.36 31.68
CA TYR A 966 -5.25 -0.85 30.48
C TYR A 966 -6.58 -0.13 30.28
N TRP A 967 -7.02 -0.08 29.01
CA TRP A 967 -8.25 0.60 28.61
C TRP A 967 -9.25 -0.32 27.89
N LYS A 968 -8.83 -1.50 27.42
CA LYS A 968 -9.71 -2.54 26.85
C LYS A 968 -10.26 -3.39 27.98
N ASP A 969 -11.58 -3.40 28.17
CA ASP A 969 -12.23 -4.27 29.14
C ASP A 969 -12.22 -5.71 28.61
N THR A 970 -11.40 -6.56 29.22
CA THR A 970 -11.21 -7.95 28.82
C THR A 970 -11.57 -8.84 30.00
N SER A 971 -12.08 -10.05 29.73
CA SER A 971 -12.50 -11.00 30.78
C SER A 971 -11.37 -11.43 31.72
N SER A 972 -10.11 -11.07 31.44
CA SER A 972 -8.96 -11.33 32.30
C SER A 972 -8.04 -10.11 32.29
N PRO A 973 -8.00 -9.31 33.37
CA PRO A 973 -7.11 -8.16 33.45
C PRO A 973 -5.63 -8.61 33.33
N PRO A 974 -4.72 -7.74 32.85
CA PRO A 974 -3.32 -8.08 32.70
C PRO A 974 -2.72 -8.59 34.01
N SER A 975 -2.05 -9.76 33.97
CA SER A 975 -1.49 -10.41 35.17
C SER A 975 -0.23 -9.74 35.72
N ASN A 976 0.33 -8.75 35.02
CA ASN A 976 1.55 -8.05 35.39
C ASN A 976 1.32 -7.10 36.57
N ALA A 977 1.49 -7.63 37.78
CA ALA A 977 1.56 -6.87 39.02
C ALA A 977 3.00 -6.92 39.56
N ASP A 978 3.62 -5.75 39.75
CA ASP A 978 4.93 -5.62 40.39
C ASP A 978 4.74 -5.16 41.84
N ARG A 979 5.42 -5.81 42.80
CA ARG A 979 5.45 -5.35 44.19
C ARG A 979 6.41 -4.17 44.30
N PHE A 980 5.87 -2.97 44.06
CA PHE A 980 6.63 -1.74 44.07
C PHE A 980 6.93 -1.22 45.48
N LEU A 981 6.05 -1.41 46.46
CA LEU A 981 6.34 -1.12 47.87
C LEU A 981 5.90 -2.29 48.75
N GLN A 982 6.55 -2.43 49.91
CA GLN A 982 6.01 -3.30 50.95
C GLN A 982 4.70 -2.69 51.50
N PRO A 983 3.70 -3.51 51.89
CA PRO A 983 2.41 -3.00 52.36
C PRO A 983 2.54 -1.99 53.50
N ASP A 984 3.45 -2.21 54.46
CA ASP A 984 3.66 -1.30 55.58
C ASP A 984 4.21 0.05 55.13
N ALA A 985 5.16 0.04 54.18
CA ALA A 985 5.71 1.27 53.59
C ALA A 985 4.66 2.03 52.77
N ALA A 986 3.79 1.32 52.03
CA ALA A 986 2.70 1.93 51.28
C ALA A 986 1.64 2.56 52.20
N ARG A 987 1.27 1.87 53.29
CA ARG A 987 0.35 2.40 54.32
C ARG A 987 0.95 3.60 55.06
N LEU A 988 2.24 3.56 55.37
CA LEU A 988 2.96 4.69 55.96
C LEU A 988 2.94 5.91 55.03
N LEU A 989 3.31 5.73 53.76
CA LEU A 989 3.31 6.81 52.78
C LEU A 989 1.88 7.33 52.51
N SER A 990 0.88 6.46 52.54
CA SER A 990 -0.54 6.83 52.47
C SER A 990 -0.95 7.74 53.63
N ALA A 991 -0.53 7.43 54.86
CA ALA A 991 -0.78 8.27 56.02
C ALA A 991 -0.12 9.65 55.85
N TYR A 992 1.14 9.68 55.41
CA TYR A 992 1.85 10.95 55.15
C TYR A 992 1.14 11.78 54.06
N MET A 993 0.66 11.15 52.99
CA MET A 993 -0.15 11.80 51.95
C MET A 993 -1.50 12.31 52.49
N ARG A 994 -2.08 11.66 53.50
CA ARG A 994 -3.27 12.19 54.17
C ARG A 994 -2.92 13.41 55.01
N ASP A 995 -1.82 13.41 55.73
CA ASP A 995 -1.41 14.54 56.57
C ASP A 995 -1.03 15.77 55.75
N VAL A 996 -0.47 15.59 54.54
CA VAL A 996 -0.32 16.67 53.54
C VAL A 996 -1.66 17.38 53.27
N VAL A 997 -2.77 16.64 53.24
CA VAL A 997 -4.12 17.19 53.00
C VAL A 997 -4.73 17.76 54.28
N VAL A 998 -4.44 17.20 55.45
CA VAL A 998 -5.05 17.63 56.73
C VAL A 998 -4.35 18.87 57.31
N SER A 999 -3.02 18.85 57.37
CA SER A 999 -2.20 19.87 58.05
C SER A 999 -1.22 20.57 57.12
N GLY A 1000 -0.99 20.07 55.91
CA GLY A 1000 0.01 20.58 54.97
C GLY A 1000 -0.53 21.41 53.80
N THR A 1001 0.24 21.37 52.72
CA THR A 1001 -0.02 22.14 51.47
C THR A 1001 -1.33 21.80 50.75
N GLY A 1002 -1.97 20.68 51.06
CA GLY A 1002 -3.25 20.24 50.49
C GLY A 1002 -4.49 20.64 51.30
N ARG A 1003 -4.35 21.52 52.30
CA ARG A 1003 -5.40 21.86 53.29
C ARG A 1003 -6.76 22.30 52.74
N SER A 1004 -6.83 22.74 51.48
CA SER A 1004 -8.10 23.06 50.80
C SER A 1004 -9.04 21.85 50.73
N LEU A 1005 -8.51 20.62 50.79
CA LEU A 1005 -9.25 19.36 50.74
C LEU A 1005 -9.44 18.68 52.11
N ARG A 1006 -9.00 19.31 53.21
CA ARG A 1006 -8.98 18.68 54.55
C ARG A 1006 -10.35 18.13 54.99
N HIS A 1007 -11.41 18.87 54.66
CA HIS A 1007 -12.80 18.62 55.04
C HIS A 1007 -13.61 17.89 53.95
N HIS A 1008 -12.96 17.42 52.88
CA HIS A 1008 -13.66 16.70 51.83
C HIS A 1008 -14.22 15.37 52.37
N PRO A 1009 -15.51 15.04 52.12
CA PRO A 1009 -16.19 13.91 52.76
C PRO A 1009 -15.51 12.56 52.45
N TRP A 1010 -14.96 12.42 51.25
CA TRP A 1010 -14.29 11.21 50.79
C TRP A 1010 -12.81 11.09 51.19
N ARG A 1011 -12.37 11.85 52.21
CA ARG A 1011 -11.04 11.73 52.86
C ARG A 1011 -9.89 11.54 51.85
N ILE A 1012 -9.56 12.58 51.11
CA ILE A 1012 -8.50 12.53 50.09
C ILE A 1012 -7.12 12.42 50.73
N ALA A 1013 -6.23 11.59 50.17
CA ALA A 1013 -4.79 11.58 50.45
C ALA A 1013 -4.04 11.97 49.17
N GLY A 1014 -3.05 12.85 49.26
CA GLY A 1014 -2.36 13.32 48.07
C GLY A 1014 -1.14 14.18 48.33
N LYS A 1015 -0.50 14.62 47.24
CA LYS A 1015 0.63 15.54 47.25
C LYS A 1015 0.43 16.62 46.21
N THR A 1016 0.61 17.87 46.63
CA THR A 1016 0.69 19.05 45.77
C THR A 1016 2.04 19.11 45.06
N GLY A 1017 2.06 19.69 43.85
CA GLY A 1017 3.27 20.07 43.16
C GLY A 1017 3.18 21.45 42.54
N THR A 1018 4.31 22.14 42.57
CA THR A 1018 4.54 23.40 41.87
C THR A 1018 5.83 23.17 41.08
N ALA A 1019 5.74 23.18 39.76
CA ALA A 1019 6.90 22.95 38.90
C ALA A 1019 7.26 24.24 38.15
N GLU A 1020 8.41 24.79 38.51
CA GLU A 1020 8.93 26.04 37.96
C GLU A 1020 9.29 25.91 36.47
N ILE A 1021 8.91 26.93 35.70
CA ILE A 1021 9.30 27.08 34.29
C ILE A 1021 9.84 28.49 34.09
N SER A 1022 10.96 28.60 33.38
CA SER A 1022 11.57 29.90 33.09
C SER A 1022 10.62 30.80 32.30
N GLY A 1023 10.39 32.02 32.79
CA GLY A 1023 9.60 33.04 32.11
C GLY A 1023 8.07 32.86 32.16
N HIS A 1024 7.56 31.84 32.86
CA HIS A 1024 6.13 31.57 32.96
C HIS A 1024 5.71 31.20 34.39
N PRO A 1025 4.42 31.37 34.77
CA PRO A 1025 3.91 30.80 36.01
C PRO A 1025 4.17 29.29 36.08
N SER A 1026 4.37 28.77 37.29
CA SER A 1026 4.61 27.34 37.50
C SER A 1026 3.44 26.47 37.04
N HIS A 1027 3.70 25.21 36.70
CA HIS A 1027 2.66 24.20 36.54
C HIS A 1027 2.12 23.76 37.90
N ALA A 1028 0.80 23.76 38.04
CA ALA A 1028 0.13 23.32 39.26
C ALA A 1028 -0.24 21.84 39.15
N TRP A 1029 0.27 21.04 40.08
CA TRP A 1029 0.04 19.60 40.15
C TRP A 1029 -0.69 19.18 41.42
N PHE A 1030 -1.51 18.15 41.30
CA PHE A 1030 -2.00 17.38 42.44
C PHE A 1030 -2.09 15.89 42.07
N VAL A 1031 -1.48 15.03 42.89
CA VAL A 1031 -1.42 13.58 42.68
C VAL A 1031 -1.90 12.90 43.95
N GLY A 1032 -2.86 11.98 43.87
CA GLY A 1032 -3.45 11.40 45.07
C GLY A 1032 -4.44 10.29 44.79
N PHE A 1033 -5.10 9.84 45.86
CA PHE A 1033 -6.14 8.82 45.81
C PHE A 1033 -7.23 9.11 46.83
N ALA A 1034 -8.39 8.49 46.63
CA ALA A 1034 -9.51 8.55 47.55
C ALA A 1034 -10.37 7.28 47.45
N PRO A 1035 -11.02 6.87 48.54
CA PRO A 1035 -10.87 7.41 49.90
C PRO A 1035 -9.63 6.88 50.62
N TYR A 1036 -9.11 7.66 51.56
CA TYR A 1036 -8.10 7.22 52.52
C TYR A 1036 -8.72 6.38 53.64
N GLY A 1037 -8.07 5.27 53.97
CA GLY A 1037 -8.51 4.30 54.98
C GLY A 1037 -9.17 3.05 54.38
N SER A 1038 -9.94 2.33 55.18
CA SER A 1038 -10.69 1.16 54.72
C SER A 1038 -11.74 1.57 53.69
N ALA A 1039 -11.70 0.91 52.53
CA ALA A 1039 -12.57 1.18 51.39
C ALA A 1039 -12.69 -0.10 50.55
N THR A 1040 -13.86 -0.31 49.93
CA THR A 1040 -14.04 -1.42 48.98
C THR A 1040 -13.71 -1.01 47.56
N ARG A 1041 -13.77 0.30 47.26
CA ARG A 1041 -13.38 0.87 45.96
C ARG A 1041 -12.63 2.18 46.16
N ARG A 1042 -11.50 2.31 45.48
CA ARG A 1042 -10.69 3.53 45.45
C ARG A 1042 -10.48 4.00 44.02
N ILE A 1043 -10.11 5.27 43.90
CA ILE A 1043 -9.53 5.82 42.67
C ILE A 1043 -8.19 6.46 43.00
N ALA A 1044 -7.27 6.37 42.07
CA ALA A 1044 -6.03 7.15 42.06
C ALA A 1044 -6.02 8.09 40.87
N PHE A 1045 -5.46 9.28 41.04
CA PHE A 1045 -5.52 10.32 40.02
C PHE A 1045 -4.30 11.23 40.05
N ALA A 1046 -4.07 11.89 38.91
CA ALA A 1046 -3.10 12.96 38.76
C ALA A 1046 -3.68 14.06 37.89
N ILE A 1047 -3.47 15.31 38.30
CA ILE A 1047 -4.01 16.52 37.67
C ILE A 1047 -2.86 17.49 37.45
N ILE A 1048 -2.82 18.08 36.26
CA ILE A 1048 -1.94 19.20 35.92
C ILE A 1048 -2.77 20.34 35.31
N LEU A 1049 -2.51 21.55 35.79
CA LEU A 1049 -2.92 22.80 35.15
C LEU A 1049 -1.65 23.55 34.73
N GLU A 1050 -1.46 23.73 33.42
CA GLU A 1050 -0.26 24.40 32.92
C GLU A 1050 -0.32 25.89 33.28
N HIS A 1051 0.79 26.42 33.79
CA HIS A 1051 0.96 27.83 34.14
C HIS A 1051 -0.10 28.37 35.13
N ALA A 1052 -0.59 27.51 36.02
CA ALA A 1052 -1.60 27.85 37.01
C ALA A 1052 -1.03 28.15 38.42
N GLY A 1053 0.29 28.28 38.54
CA GLY A 1053 0.97 28.60 39.80
C GLY A 1053 1.00 27.41 40.76
N TYR A 1054 0.43 27.58 41.96
CA TYR A 1054 0.59 26.63 43.07
C TYR A 1054 -0.42 25.47 43.02
N GLY A 1055 0.09 24.24 43.18
CA GLY A 1055 -0.72 23.01 43.20
C GLY A 1055 -1.85 23.01 44.23
N GLY A 1056 -1.59 23.50 45.45
CA GLY A 1056 -2.59 23.52 46.53
C GLY A 1056 -3.75 24.51 46.33
N ALA A 1057 -3.50 25.60 45.59
CA ALA A 1057 -4.51 26.62 45.31
C ALA A 1057 -5.31 26.30 44.03
N SER A 1058 -4.64 25.74 43.02
CA SER A 1058 -5.24 25.56 41.68
C SER A 1058 -5.63 24.11 41.38
N ALA A 1059 -4.73 23.14 41.60
CA ALA A 1059 -4.96 21.74 41.23
C ALA A 1059 -5.69 20.92 42.32
N ALA A 1060 -5.52 21.26 43.60
CA ALA A 1060 -6.21 20.56 44.69
C ALA A 1060 -7.75 20.73 44.64
N PRO A 1061 -8.33 21.92 44.40
CA PRO A 1061 -9.78 22.04 44.23
C PRO A 1061 -10.33 21.16 43.09
N VAL A 1062 -9.61 21.08 41.97
CA VAL A 1062 -9.96 20.18 40.84
C VAL A 1062 -10.00 18.71 41.30
N ALA A 1063 -9.07 18.29 42.15
CA ALA A 1063 -9.09 16.94 42.73
C ALA A 1063 -10.35 16.69 43.56
N GLY A 1064 -10.77 17.65 44.40
CA GLY A 1064 -12.00 17.55 45.18
C GLY A 1064 -13.24 17.32 44.29
N GLU A 1065 -13.37 18.09 43.22
CA GLU A 1065 -14.49 17.92 42.28
C GLU A 1065 -14.44 16.58 41.53
N ILE A 1066 -13.26 16.11 41.12
CA ILE A 1066 -13.10 14.80 40.47
C ILE A 1066 -13.47 13.66 41.43
N VAL A 1067 -13.03 13.71 42.69
CA VAL A 1067 -13.39 12.69 43.69
C VAL A 1067 -14.90 12.69 43.95
N SER A 1068 -15.52 13.88 44.05
CA SER A 1068 -16.98 13.99 44.18
C SER A 1068 -17.72 13.40 42.96
N ALA A 1069 -17.23 13.65 41.74
CA ALA A 1069 -17.79 13.09 40.52
C ALA A 1069 -17.67 11.55 40.48
N ALA A 1070 -16.53 11.00 40.92
CA ALA A 1070 -16.34 9.56 41.01
C ALA A 1070 -17.23 8.89 42.07
N ALA A 1071 -17.49 9.56 43.20
CA ALA A 1071 -18.48 9.10 44.18
C ALA A 1071 -19.88 9.03 43.59
N LEU A 1072 -20.31 10.06 42.87
CA LEU A 1072 -21.60 10.08 42.19
C LEU A 1072 -21.71 8.97 41.14
N ALA A 1073 -20.60 8.56 40.53
CA ALA A 1073 -20.52 7.43 39.60
C ALA A 1073 -20.39 6.05 40.29
N GLY A 1074 -20.37 5.98 41.63
CA GLY A 1074 -20.22 4.70 42.37
C GLY A 1074 -18.84 4.05 42.24
N LEU A 1075 -17.81 4.85 41.92
CA LEU A 1075 -16.43 4.40 41.73
C LEU A 1075 -15.59 4.47 43.01
N ILE A 1076 -16.13 5.06 44.08
CA ILE A 1076 -15.55 5.05 45.42
C ILE A 1076 -16.61 4.63 46.44
N GLN A 1077 -16.20 3.80 47.40
CA GLN A 1077 -17.09 3.22 48.43
C GLN A 1077 -16.34 2.89 49.72
#